data_AF-A0A540LVG7-F1
#
_entry.id   AF-A0A540LVG7-F1
#
_cell.length_a   1.000
_cell.length_b   1.000
_cell.length_c   1.000
_cell.angle_alpha   90.00
_cell.angle_beta   90.00
_cell.angle_gamma   90.00
#
_symmetry.space_group_name_H-M   'P 1'
#
loop_
_entity.id
_entity.type
_entity.pdbx_description
1 polymer ?
#
loop_
_entity_poly.entity_id
_entity_poly.type
_entity_poly.pdbx_seq_one_letter_code
_entity_poly.pdbx_strand_id
1 'polypeptide(L)'
;MVGIWGMGGLGKTTAAKAIYNQIHHKFQFKSFLPDVSNIASKHDLVYLQNKLISDILDRKCLISSVDEGMGLIEEEFSHRRVLVIMDNIDGGEQLNAIAGNHKWFGPGSRIIITTRDRHLLLKMDKIYQAQILNEGEGLELFSWHAFGNRHPNEEYFQLSEKVVSYCRGLPLALEVLGSFLCERPPKVWNSQLEKLERTPDVKIIKPLRMSFDGLDDTEKATFLNISCFFIGEDEDRVAKLLDVCGFSATVGINVLCERCLVTVEGNKLNMHDLLREMARVIISEKSPGDPGKWSRLWSREDVTNVLTYKSGTEEVEGLALHLAYGYDNASFSTEAFANMKKLRLLRLYNVELNGEYKHLPKELIWLCWYRCRLQSIPDDFFNQDKLVVLEMQGSELVQVWEGSKSLHNLKTLDLSSSHSLQKSPDFSQVPNIEELILEGCWRLSEIHPSIGHLKRLSLVNLSQCYELISLPRDFYKLKSVETLLLNGCSKFRELHEDIGEMISLRTLEAEYTAIREVPPSIVGLKNLTRLSLDCISVELKGEYKYLCWKGCPLKSIDDFLNQDKLVGLEMRGSNLVQVWEGSKSLHNLKTLDLSCSYSLQKSLDFSQVPNLEELILAFCFNLSEIHPSIGYLKRLSLVNLTECHKLISLPRDFYKLKSVETLLLNDCSKFIELHEDIREMISLRTLEAQHTSIREVPPSILRLKNLTRLSLGHICYIDLKGECKHLPKELTLRWKECPLKSIPDDFYNQDKLVVLELQLSELVQAWECSKSLHNLKTLDLSWSRSLQKSPDFSQVPNLEKLILEWCKSLSEIHPSIGHLKRLSLVNLTGCHKLISLPRDFYKSKSVETLLLNRCRKFREVHEDIGKMISLRTLEVEDTDIREVPPSIVRLKNLTRLSLSGVKSIHLPHSLHGLNSLRELNLSQCKLVDDEIPKDLGSLISLQVLDLSRNDFHTLPSLSGLLMLETLRLDKCFNLHTIPDIPPNVKVQHDE
;
A
#
# COMPACT_ATOMS: atom_id res chain seq x y z
N MET A 1 15.74 28.98 16.10
CA MET A 1 15.93 28.80 14.65
C MET A 1 14.97 27.74 14.13
N VAL A 2 14.38 27.95 12.95
CA VAL A 2 13.43 27.03 12.32
C VAL A 2 13.94 26.68 10.93
N GLY A 3 14.04 25.39 10.62
CA GLY A 3 14.42 24.90 9.29
C GLY A 3 13.20 24.43 8.50
N ILE A 4 13.12 24.79 7.24
CA ILE A 4 12.16 24.31 6.24
C ILE A 4 12.93 23.50 5.22
N TRP A 5 12.63 22.21 5.11
CA TRP A 5 13.34 21.27 4.25
C TRP A 5 12.39 20.54 3.30
N GLY A 6 12.90 20.07 2.16
CA GLY A 6 12.11 19.35 1.18
C GLY A 6 12.73 19.34 -0.22
N MET A 7 12.17 18.53 -1.12
CA MET A 7 12.53 18.45 -2.54
C MET A 7 12.47 19.82 -3.25
N GLY A 8 13.27 19.98 -4.32
CA GLY A 8 13.18 21.14 -5.21
C GLY A 8 11.76 21.35 -5.73
N GLY A 9 11.29 22.59 -5.83
CA GLY A 9 9.97 22.89 -6.39
C GLY A 9 8.75 22.78 -5.46
N LEU A 10 8.93 22.36 -4.19
CA LEU A 10 7.85 22.31 -3.18
C LEU A 10 7.37 23.67 -2.64
N GLY A 11 7.88 24.79 -3.16
CA GLY A 11 7.46 26.12 -2.70
C GLY A 11 8.06 26.59 -1.38
N LYS A 12 9.20 26.02 -0.92
CA LYS A 12 9.90 26.45 0.31
C LYS A 12 10.21 27.95 0.34
N THR A 13 10.78 28.48 -0.75
CA THR A 13 11.06 29.91 -0.92
C THR A 13 9.77 30.74 -0.85
N THR A 14 8.68 30.26 -1.44
CA THR A 14 7.37 30.91 -1.42
C THR A 14 6.80 30.95 0.00
N ALA A 15 6.87 29.83 0.74
CA ALA A 15 6.46 29.75 2.13
C ALA A 15 7.28 30.70 3.02
N ALA A 16 8.60 30.72 2.86
CA ALA A 16 9.47 31.62 3.62
C ALA A 16 9.15 33.10 3.35
N LYS A 17 8.92 33.48 2.09
CA LYS A 17 8.46 34.83 1.72
C LYS A 17 7.08 35.17 2.31
N ALA A 18 6.13 34.24 2.27
CA ALA A 18 4.80 34.44 2.85
C ALA A 18 4.88 34.65 4.37
N ILE A 19 5.67 33.84 5.06
CA ILE A 19 5.91 33.98 6.50
C ILE A 19 6.54 35.34 6.80
N TYR A 20 7.58 35.75 6.05
CA TYR A 20 8.20 37.06 6.19
C TYR A 20 7.15 38.18 6.11
N ASN A 21 6.36 38.20 5.04
CA ASN A 21 5.34 39.21 4.82
C ASN A 21 4.33 39.25 5.99
N GLN A 22 3.96 38.09 6.53
CA GLN A 22 3.01 37.99 7.64
C GLN A 22 3.56 38.49 8.99
N ILE A 23 4.85 38.32 9.29
CA ILE A 23 5.36 38.58 10.65
C ILE A 23 6.42 39.68 10.74
N HIS A 24 7.01 40.13 9.63
CA HIS A 24 8.14 41.06 9.64
C HIS A 24 7.82 42.42 10.31
N HIS A 25 6.55 42.86 10.30
CA HIS A 25 6.12 44.08 10.99
C HIS A 25 6.22 44.00 12.52
N LYS A 26 6.34 42.79 13.08
CA LYS A 26 6.50 42.55 14.53
C LYS A 26 7.95 42.64 15.01
N PHE A 27 8.89 42.88 14.10
CA PHE A 27 10.32 42.93 14.37
C PHE A 27 10.87 44.28 13.92
N GLN A 28 11.64 44.92 14.80
CA GLN A 28 12.34 46.16 14.48
C GLN A 28 13.48 45.90 13.48
N PHE A 29 14.21 44.81 13.68
CA PHE A 29 15.37 44.43 12.88
C PHE A 29 15.02 43.21 12.04
N LYS A 30 15.16 43.30 10.71
CA LYS A 30 14.74 42.25 9.78
C LYS A 30 15.61 42.21 8.52
N SER A 31 15.89 41.01 8.03
CA SER A 31 16.57 40.79 6.76
C SER A 31 16.04 39.55 6.05
N PHE A 32 15.97 39.61 4.73
CA PHE A 32 15.66 38.48 3.87
C PHE A 32 16.82 38.28 2.90
N LEU A 33 17.53 37.17 3.04
CA LEU A 33 18.63 36.77 2.16
C LEU A 33 18.09 35.75 1.14
N PRO A 34 17.76 36.18 -0.10
CA PRO A 34 17.28 35.29 -1.14
C PRO A 34 18.43 34.44 -1.69
N ASP A 35 18.17 33.17 -1.97
CA ASP A 35 19.06 32.26 -2.72
C ASP A 35 20.55 32.33 -2.30
N VAL A 36 20.82 32.05 -1.02
CA VAL A 36 22.13 32.16 -0.37
C VAL A 36 23.20 31.39 -1.11
N SER A 37 22.93 30.15 -1.53
CA SER A 37 23.84 29.30 -2.31
C SER A 37 24.33 29.99 -3.60
N ASN A 38 23.41 30.52 -4.41
CA ASN A 38 23.73 31.17 -5.68
C ASN A 38 24.46 32.50 -5.48
N ILE A 39 24.14 33.25 -4.42
CA ILE A 39 24.84 34.50 -4.12
C ILE A 39 26.27 34.21 -3.64
N ALA A 40 26.44 33.24 -2.73
CA ALA A 40 27.74 32.87 -2.21
C ALA A 40 28.71 32.42 -3.32
N SER A 41 28.21 31.67 -4.31
CA SER A 41 29.02 31.25 -5.46
C SER A 41 29.41 32.38 -6.41
N LYS A 42 28.66 33.50 -6.46
CA LYS A 42 28.94 34.65 -7.34
C LYS A 42 29.72 35.78 -6.70
N HIS A 43 29.46 36.05 -5.42
CA HIS A 43 29.90 37.27 -4.74
C HIS A 43 30.57 37.01 -3.38
N ASP A 44 30.86 35.75 -3.04
CA ASP A 44 31.42 35.27 -1.76
C ASP A 44 30.52 35.46 -0.52
N LEU A 45 30.96 34.89 0.62
CA LEU A 45 30.22 34.94 1.89
C LEU A 45 30.30 36.31 2.58
N VAL A 46 31.35 37.09 2.34
CA VAL A 46 31.54 38.42 2.93
C VAL A 46 30.48 39.38 2.39
N TYR A 47 30.11 39.25 1.12
CA TYR A 47 29.00 39.99 0.56
C TYR A 47 27.67 39.73 1.28
N LEU A 48 27.36 38.47 1.59
CA LEU A 48 26.14 38.08 2.32
C LEU A 48 26.12 38.63 3.75
N GLN A 49 27.25 38.58 4.45
CA GLN A 49 27.40 39.17 5.79
C GLN A 49 27.22 40.69 5.74
N ASN A 50 27.86 41.39 4.79
CA ASN A 50 27.70 42.83 4.60
C ASN A 50 26.24 43.21 4.33
N LYS A 51 25.53 42.44 3.51
CA LYS A 51 24.11 42.65 3.24
C LYS A 51 23.26 42.48 4.50
N LEU A 52 23.46 41.39 5.24
CA LEU A 52 22.73 41.14 6.50
C LEU A 52 22.95 42.26 7.52
N ILE A 53 24.20 42.67 7.72
CA ILE A 53 24.55 43.74 8.65
C ILE A 53 23.94 45.07 8.19
N SER A 54 24.01 45.39 6.90
CA SER A 54 23.41 46.61 6.34
C SER A 54 21.90 46.66 6.53
N ASP A 55 21.18 45.54 6.33
CA ASP A 55 19.73 45.46 6.52
C ASP A 55 19.32 45.69 7.99
N ILE A 56 20.19 45.34 8.94
CA ILE A 56 19.91 45.35 10.39
C ILE A 56 20.37 46.66 11.05
N LEU A 57 21.52 47.20 10.63
CA LEU A 57 22.11 48.42 11.21
C LEU A 57 21.82 49.69 10.41
N ASP A 58 21.23 49.57 9.22
CA ASP A 58 20.93 50.67 8.29
C ASP A 58 22.18 51.50 7.91
N ARG A 59 23.36 50.84 7.90
CA ARG A 59 24.65 51.41 7.49
C ARG A 59 25.48 50.38 6.75
N LYS A 60 26.28 50.83 5.77
CA LYS A 60 27.27 49.97 5.11
C LYS A 60 28.46 49.76 6.05
N CYS A 61 28.84 48.50 6.25
CA CYS A 61 30.09 48.11 6.89
C CYS A 61 31.06 47.59 5.84
N LEU A 62 32.36 47.77 6.07
CA LEU A 62 33.43 47.20 5.24
C LEU A 62 34.03 46.03 6.00
N ILE A 63 33.45 44.84 5.80
CA ILE A 63 34.01 43.59 6.33
C ILE A 63 35.13 43.14 5.39
N SER A 64 36.31 42.83 5.93
CA SER A 64 37.49 42.39 5.17
C SER A 64 37.67 40.87 5.12
N SER A 65 37.03 40.12 6.03
CA SER A 65 37.09 38.65 6.10
C SER A 65 35.82 38.03 6.70
N VAL A 66 35.56 36.75 6.43
CA VAL A 66 34.38 36.03 6.96
C VAL A 66 34.38 36.00 8.49
N ASP A 67 35.53 35.78 9.12
CA ASP A 67 35.66 35.73 10.58
C ASP A 67 35.36 37.09 11.23
N GLU A 68 35.83 38.18 10.63
CA GLU A 68 35.48 39.54 11.07
C GLU A 68 33.97 39.78 10.99
N GLY A 69 33.33 39.33 9.90
CA GLY A 69 31.89 39.42 9.73
C GLY A 69 31.11 38.59 10.76
N MET A 70 31.60 37.38 11.10
CA MET A 70 31.00 36.54 12.14
C MET A 70 31.05 37.22 13.51
N GLY A 71 32.20 37.80 13.88
CA GLY A 71 32.37 38.54 15.13
C GLY A 71 31.44 39.76 15.23
N LEU A 72 31.33 40.53 14.14
CA LEU A 72 30.44 41.69 14.07
C LEU A 72 28.96 41.31 14.17
N ILE A 73 28.53 40.22 13.52
CA ILE A 73 27.16 39.72 13.65
C ILE A 73 26.88 39.33 15.10
N GLU A 74 27.79 38.58 15.74
CA GLU A 74 27.64 38.16 17.13
C GLU A 74 27.53 39.37 18.09
N GLU A 75 28.44 40.34 17.98
CA GLU A 75 28.46 41.52 18.84
C GLU A 75 27.19 42.36 18.69
N GLU A 76 26.80 42.68 17.46
CA GLU A 76 25.70 43.62 17.20
C GLU A 76 24.31 43.00 17.36
N PHE A 77 24.16 41.69 17.15
CA PHE A 77 22.83 41.04 17.08
C PHE A 77 22.45 40.36 18.40
N SER A 78 23.41 40.06 19.28
CA SER A 78 23.21 39.33 20.55
C SER A 78 22.23 39.98 21.52
N HIS A 79 22.02 41.30 21.42
CA HIS A 79 21.08 42.05 22.27
C HIS A 79 19.80 42.47 21.54
N ARG A 80 19.68 42.13 20.25
CA ARG A 80 18.58 42.58 19.37
C ARG A 80 17.60 41.46 19.11
N ARG A 81 16.32 41.82 19.05
CA ARG A 81 15.25 40.92 18.60
C ARG A 81 15.12 41.01 17.07
N VAL A 82 15.71 40.05 16.35
CA VAL A 82 15.79 40.06 14.88
C VAL A 82 14.87 39.03 14.21
N LEU A 83 14.48 39.31 12.97
CA LEU A 83 13.91 38.34 12.03
C LEU A 83 14.85 38.16 10.83
N VAL A 84 15.44 36.98 10.67
CA VAL A 84 16.32 36.68 9.54
C VAL A 84 15.77 35.48 8.77
N ILE A 85 15.60 35.63 7.45
CA ILE A 85 15.31 34.51 6.56
C ILE A 85 16.49 34.26 5.65
N MET A 86 16.95 33.01 5.62
CA MET A 86 18.02 32.54 4.75
C MET A 86 17.45 31.49 3.81
N ASP A 87 17.28 31.87 2.56
CA ASP A 87 16.65 31.02 1.54
C ASP A 87 17.71 30.23 0.75
N ASN A 88 17.46 28.94 0.52
CA ASN A 88 18.29 28.03 -0.28
C ASN A 88 19.75 27.92 0.19
N ILE A 89 19.94 27.49 1.44
CA ILE A 89 21.26 27.08 1.95
C ILE A 89 21.58 25.65 1.48
N ASP A 90 22.78 25.42 0.96
CA ASP A 90 23.27 24.09 0.53
C ASP A 90 24.64 23.70 1.13
N GLY A 91 25.26 24.57 1.94
CA GLY A 91 26.53 24.29 2.60
C GLY A 91 26.56 24.69 4.07
N GLY A 92 27.23 23.87 4.90
CA GLY A 92 27.41 24.16 6.32
C GLY A 92 28.22 25.44 6.59
N GLU A 93 29.17 25.77 5.72
CA GLU A 93 29.95 27.02 5.80
C GLU A 93 29.09 28.26 5.65
N GLN A 94 28.10 28.25 4.74
CA GLN A 94 27.16 29.35 4.56
C GLN A 94 26.33 29.59 5.83
N LEU A 95 25.84 28.50 6.43
CA LEU A 95 25.08 28.58 7.67
C LEU A 95 25.94 29.08 8.83
N ASN A 96 27.16 28.55 8.98
CA ASN A 96 28.06 28.94 10.05
C ASN A 96 28.50 30.41 9.95
N ALA A 97 28.73 30.91 8.72
CA ALA A 97 29.14 32.28 8.48
C ALA A 97 28.07 33.33 8.81
N ILE A 98 26.78 32.96 8.77
CA ILE A 98 25.65 33.90 8.92
C ILE A 98 24.89 33.68 10.24
N ALA A 99 24.78 32.43 10.69
CA ALA A 99 24.02 32.04 11.89
C ALA A 99 24.66 30.84 12.60
N GLY A 100 25.95 30.91 12.90
CA GLY A 100 26.72 29.79 13.47
C GLY A 100 26.32 29.37 14.89
N ASN A 101 25.69 30.26 15.67
CA ASN A 101 25.28 29.98 17.04
C ASN A 101 23.96 30.69 17.42
N HIS A 102 23.17 30.06 18.30
CA HIS A 102 21.99 30.67 18.93
C HIS A 102 22.34 31.92 19.74
N LYS A 103 23.54 31.99 20.32
CA LYS A 103 23.99 33.12 21.15
C LYS A 103 24.18 34.42 20.36
N TRP A 104 24.30 34.34 19.04
CA TRP A 104 24.46 35.51 18.18
C TRP A 104 23.19 36.37 18.11
N PHE A 105 22.05 35.89 18.59
CA PHE A 105 20.77 36.58 18.45
C PHE A 105 20.10 36.79 19.80
N GLY A 106 19.57 38.00 20.03
CA GLY A 106 18.91 38.35 21.27
C GLY A 106 17.58 37.60 21.51
N PRO A 107 17.09 37.58 22.76
CA PRO A 107 15.86 36.88 23.13
C PRO A 107 14.66 37.29 22.27
N GLY A 108 13.85 36.31 21.86
CA GLY A 108 12.67 36.54 21.03
C GLY A 108 12.93 36.65 19.53
N SER A 109 14.18 36.49 19.09
CA SER A 109 14.56 36.44 17.67
C SER A 109 13.98 35.24 16.94
N ARG A 110 13.85 35.34 15.62
CA ARG A 110 13.37 34.29 14.73
C ARG A 110 14.28 34.20 13.51
N ILE A 111 14.88 33.03 13.31
CA ILE A 111 15.75 32.74 12.18
C ILE A 111 15.11 31.58 11.44
N ILE A 112 14.79 31.78 10.16
CA ILE A 112 14.13 30.79 9.29
C ILE A 112 15.08 30.43 8.17
N ILE A 113 15.29 29.14 7.96
CA ILE A 113 16.21 28.61 6.96
C ILE A 113 15.43 27.75 6.00
N THR A 114 15.64 27.90 4.70
CA THR A 114 15.16 26.93 3.71
C THR A 114 16.34 26.18 3.12
N THR A 115 16.20 24.86 2.97
CA THR A 115 17.24 24.00 2.39
C THR A 115 16.63 22.77 1.72
N ARG A 116 17.43 22.08 0.91
CA ARG A 116 17.13 20.78 0.32
C ARG A 116 17.84 19.64 1.04
N ASP A 117 18.73 19.96 1.99
CA ASP A 117 19.55 19.01 2.71
C ASP A 117 19.16 19.01 4.19
N ARG A 118 18.66 17.87 4.68
CA ARG A 118 18.21 17.72 6.06
C ARG A 118 19.37 17.83 7.05
N HIS A 119 20.56 17.38 6.65
CA HIS A 119 21.72 17.32 7.52
C HIS A 119 22.13 18.72 8.00
N LEU A 120 21.90 19.76 7.20
CA LEU A 120 22.19 21.15 7.58
C LEU A 120 21.30 21.66 8.71
N LEU A 121 20.19 20.98 9.01
CA LEU A 121 19.20 21.40 10.01
C LEU A 121 19.32 20.67 11.35
N LEU A 122 20.29 19.75 11.52
CA LEU A 122 20.45 18.96 12.75
C LEU A 122 20.61 19.82 14.03
N LYS A 123 21.09 21.06 13.89
CA LYS A 123 21.29 22.01 15.00
C LYS A 123 20.09 22.95 15.24
N MET A 124 18.94 22.74 14.58
CA MET A 124 17.79 23.65 14.64
C MET A 124 16.78 23.27 15.72
N ASP A 125 16.09 24.26 16.29
CA ASP A 125 15.08 24.03 17.34
C ASP A 125 13.83 23.29 16.82
N LYS A 126 13.46 23.57 15.56
CA LYS A 126 12.30 22.98 14.88
C LYS A 126 12.62 22.78 13.40
N ILE A 127 12.21 21.64 12.86
CA ILE A 127 12.34 21.29 11.45
C ILE A 127 10.94 21.04 10.89
N TYR A 128 10.64 21.64 9.74
CA TYR A 128 9.41 21.45 9.00
C TYR A 128 9.73 20.87 7.63
N GLN A 129 9.20 19.69 7.33
CA GLN A 129 9.29 19.09 6.01
C GLN A 129 8.13 19.61 5.14
N ALA A 130 8.46 20.29 4.05
CA ALA A 130 7.51 20.71 3.03
C ALA A 130 6.87 19.48 2.39
N GLN A 131 5.55 19.53 2.22
CA GLN A 131 4.74 18.44 1.68
C GLN A 131 4.35 18.73 0.24
N ILE A 132 4.13 17.68 -0.54
CA ILE A 132 3.44 17.77 -1.84
C ILE A 132 1.98 18.20 -1.63
N LEU A 133 1.41 18.85 -2.63
CA LEU A 133 -0.01 19.20 -2.62
C LEU A 133 -0.86 17.96 -2.86
N ASN A 134 -2.01 17.85 -2.20
CA ASN A 134 -2.99 16.83 -2.56
C ASN A 134 -3.63 17.15 -3.92
N GLU A 135 -4.35 16.19 -4.52
CA GLU A 135 -4.94 16.37 -5.86
C GLU A 135 -5.87 17.60 -5.96
N GLY A 136 -6.64 17.90 -4.90
CA GLY A 136 -7.53 19.05 -4.87
C GLY A 136 -6.77 20.38 -4.83
N GLU A 137 -5.78 20.50 -3.95
CA GLU A 137 -4.89 21.66 -3.86
C GLU A 137 -4.06 21.84 -5.14
N GLY A 138 -3.60 20.73 -5.72
CA GLY A 138 -2.86 20.72 -6.98
C GLY A 138 -3.70 21.20 -8.15
N LEU A 139 -4.96 20.77 -8.22
CA LEU A 139 -5.91 21.23 -9.22
C LEU A 139 -6.25 22.71 -9.04
N GLU A 140 -6.42 23.19 -7.81
CA GLU A 140 -6.65 24.62 -7.52
C GLU A 140 -5.45 25.46 -7.97
N LEU A 141 -4.22 25.09 -7.58
CA LEU A 141 -3.01 25.82 -7.97
C LEU A 141 -2.82 25.83 -9.48
N PHE A 142 -2.95 24.66 -10.13
CA PHE A 142 -2.88 24.57 -11.59
C PHE A 142 -3.92 25.47 -12.26
N SER A 143 -5.14 25.47 -11.74
CA SER A 143 -6.25 26.25 -12.31
C SER A 143 -5.99 27.75 -12.22
N TRP A 144 -5.38 28.22 -11.12
CA TRP A 144 -4.98 29.61 -10.99
C TRP A 144 -3.99 30.02 -12.07
N HIS A 145 -3.01 29.17 -12.38
CA HIS A 145 -2.00 29.47 -13.40
C HIS A 145 -2.52 29.30 -14.83
N ALA A 146 -3.43 28.36 -15.08
CA ALA A 146 -3.96 28.06 -16.41
C ALA A 146 -5.17 28.92 -16.82
N PHE A 147 -6.00 29.34 -15.85
CA PHE A 147 -7.29 30.00 -16.11
C PHE A 147 -7.50 31.29 -15.31
N GLY A 148 -6.63 31.60 -14.34
CA GLY A 148 -6.84 32.73 -13.43
C GLY A 148 -8.01 32.54 -12.45
N ASN A 149 -8.43 31.30 -12.20
CA ASN A 149 -9.53 30.96 -11.29
C ASN A 149 -9.22 29.67 -10.51
N ARG A 150 -9.96 29.41 -9.42
CA ARG A 150 -9.77 28.23 -8.55
C ARG A 150 -10.13 26.90 -9.20
N HIS A 151 -10.88 26.90 -10.30
CA HIS A 151 -11.37 25.68 -10.95
C HIS A 151 -11.16 25.79 -12.46
N PRO A 152 -10.91 24.66 -13.14
CA PRO A 152 -10.79 24.64 -14.59
C PRO A 152 -12.17 24.82 -15.23
N ASN A 153 -12.19 25.32 -16.47
CA ASN A 153 -13.41 25.35 -17.27
C ASN A 153 -13.88 23.91 -17.57
N GLU A 154 -15.20 23.67 -17.70
CA GLU A 154 -15.76 22.31 -17.87
C GLU A 154 -15.10 21.52 -19.03
N GLU A 155 -14.77 22.19 -20.14
CA GLU A 155 -14.09 21.58 -21.30
C GLU A 155 -12.66 21.10 -20.99
N TYR A 156 -11.97 21.75 -20.05
CA TYR A 156 -10.57 21.47 -19.72
C TYR A 156 -10.42 20.63 -18.45
N PHE A 157 -11.51 20.27 -17.77
CA PHE A 157 -11.46 19.57 -16.48
C PHE A 157 -10.65 18.27 -16.56
N GLN A 158 -11.01 17.36 -17.48
CA GLN A 158 -10.30 16.08 -17.66
C GLN A 158 -8.83 16.25 -18.05
N LEU A 159 -8.51 17.27 -18.84
CA LEU A 159 -7.12 17.57 -19.22
C LEU A 159 -6.34 18.13 -18.04
N SER A 160 -6.99 18.94 -17.21
CA SER A 160 -6.41 19.48 -15.99
C SER A 160 -6.10 18.36 -15.00
N GLU A 161 -7.01 17.37 -14.84
CA GLU A 161 -6.75 16.18 -14.03
C GLU A 161 -5.54 15.39 -14.53
N LYS A 162 -5.40 15.21 -15.85
CA LYS A 162 -4.21 14.55 -16.45
C LYS A 162 -2.92 15.31 -16.17
N VAL A 163 -2.92 16.64 -16.30
CA VAL A 163 -1.75 17.48 -15.99
C VAL A 163 -1.39 17.40 -14.50
N VAL A 164 -2.38 17.51 -13.61
CA VAL A 164 -2.18 17.43 -12.15
C VAL A 164 -1.64 16.05 -11.77
N SER A 165 -2.16 14.99 -12.39
CA SER A 165 -1.68 13.61 -12.20
C SER A 165 -0.21 13.46 -12.62
N TYR A 166 0.19 14.02 -13.77
CA TYR A 166 1.60 14.05 -14.20
C TYR A 166 2.49 14.79 -13.19
N CYS A 167 2.02 15.92 -12.66
CA CYS A 167 2.77 16.73 -11.69
C CYS A 167 2.88 16.10 -10.31
N ARG A 168 2.00 15.15 -9.96
CA ARG A 168 1.92 14.48 -8.64
C ARG A 168 1.98 15.45 -7.45
N GLY A 169 1.30 16.59 -7.57
CA GLY A 169 1.22 17.58 -6.50
C GLY A 169 2.46 18.46 -6.31
N LEU A 170 3.45 18.42 -7.22
CA LEU A 170 4.62 19.31 -7.17
C LEU A 170 4.24 20.74 -7.61
N PRO A 171 4.27 21.77 -6.73
CA PRO A 171 3.83 23.13 -7.04
C PRO A 171 4.51 23.76 -8.25
N LEU A 172 5.84 23.63 -8.35
CA LEU A 172 6.60 24.16 -9.48
C LEU A 172 6.15 23.59 -10.82
N ALA A 173 5.87 22.29 -10.89
CA ALA A 173 5.42 21.65 -12.13
C ALA A 173 4.02 22.15 -12.53
N LEU A 174 3.13 22.29 -11.55
CA LEU A 174 1.77 22.83 -11.75
C LEU A 174 1.82 24.28 -12.24
N GLU A 175 2.68 25.12 -11.67
CA GLU A 175 2.89 26.51 -12.10
C GLU A 175 3.43 26.59 -13.53
N VAL A 176 4.49 25.82 -13.83
CA VAL A 176 5.13 25.84 -15.16
C VAL A 176 4.17 25.38 -16.25
N LEU A 177 3.48 24.26 -16.03
CA LEU A 177 2.54 23.73 -17.02
C LEU A 177 1.28 24.58 -17.11
N GLY A 178 0.73 25.04 -15.99
CA GLY A 178 -0.45 25.93 -16.00
C GLY A 178 -0.16 27.21 -16.77
N SER A 179 0.97 27.87 -16.48
CA SER A 179 1.36 29.10 -17.18
C SER A 179 1.64 28.87 -18.67
N PHE A 180 2.21 27.71 -19.05
CA PHE A 180 2.46 27.38 -20.45
C PHE A 180 1.16 27.13 -21.23
N LEU A 181 0.21 26.44 -20.59
CA LEU A 181 -1.05 25.99 -21.20
C LEU A 181 -2.15 27.07 -21.17
N CYS A 182 -1.95 28.15 -20.41
CA CYS A 182 -2.84 29.30 -20.33
C CYS A 182 -3.22 29.83 -21.73
N GLU A 183 -4.52 30.07 -21.93
CA GLU A 183 -5.13 30.56 -23.19
C GLU A 183 -4.92 29.66 -24.43
N ARG A 184 -4.39 28.43 -24.27
CA ARG A 184 -4.20 27.48 -25.38
C ARG A 184 -5.37 26.51 -25.52
N PRO A 185 -5.72 26.08 -26.76
CA PRO A 185 -6.84 25.16 -26.99
C PRO A 185 -6.52 23.72 -26.56
N PRO A 186 -7.55 22.87 -26.32
CA PRO A 186 -7.39 21.50 -25.79
C PRO A 186 -6.49 20.59 -26.63
N LYS A 187 -6.44 20.79 -27.96
CA LYS A 187 -5.54 20.04 -28.84
C LYS A 187 -4.06 20.25 -28.48
N VAL A 188 -3.69 21.47 -28.10
CA VAL A 188 -2.31 21.79 -27.70
C VAL A 188 -1.98 21.20 -26.34
N TRP A 189 -2.96 21.12 -25.44
CA TRP A 189 -2.79 20.45 -24.14
C TRP A 189 -2.51 18.96 -24.30
N ASN A 190 -3.30 18.26 -25.12
CA ASN A 190 -3.07 16.84 -25.42
C ASN A 190 -1.70 16.62 -26.05
N SER A 191 -1.35 17.40 -27.08
CA SER A 191 -0.04 17.30 -27.73
C SER A 191 1.13 17.60 -26.77
N GLN A 192 0.94 18.53 -25.83
CA GLN A 192 1.95 18.82 -24.81
C GLN A 192 2.07 17.68 -23.79
N LEU A 193 0.97 17.06 -23.36
CA LEU A 193 0.99 15.89 -22.48
C LEU A 193 1.71 14.71 -23.14
N GLU A 194 1.39 14.40 -24.40
CA GLU A 194 2.09 13.38 -25.20
C GLU A 194 3.60 13.68 -25.32
N LYS A 195 3.97 14.97 -25.44
CA LYS A 195 5.36 15.39 -25.46
C LYS A 195 6.04 15.20 -24.09
N LEU A 196 5.36 15.50 -22.98
CA LEU A 196 5.90 15.39 -21.62
C LEU A 196 6.16 13.94 -21.19
N GLU A 197 5.41 12.98 -21.73
CA GLU A 197 5.66 11.53 -21.55
C GLU A 197 6.99 11.08 -22.20
N ARG A 198 7.47 11.82 -23.20
CA ARG A 198 8.72 11.51 -23.91
C ARG A 198 9.88 12.35 -23.42
N THR A 199 9.63 13.64 -23.22
CA THR A 199 10.63 14.66 -22.89
C THR A 199 10.09 15.59 -21.82
N PRO A 200 10.52 15.43 -20.56
CA PRO A 200 10.13 16.32 -19.46
C PRO A 200 10.57 17.77 -19.70
N ASP A 201 9.82 18.74 -19.16
CA ASP A 201 10.14 20.15 -19.34
C ASP A 201 11.40 20.56 -18.56
N VAL A 202 12.37 21.18 -19.25
CA VAL A 202 13.64 21.63 -18.68
C VAL A 202 13.45 22.60 -17.50
N LYS A 203 12.39 23.42 -17.50
CA LYS A 203 12.08 24.34 -16.40
C LYS A 203 11.65 23.61 -15.13
N ILE A 204 11.13 22.39 -15.24
CA ILE A 204 10.79 21.51 -14.12
C ILE A 204 12.03 20.73 -13.69
N ILE A 205 12.74 20.13 -14.65
CA ILE A 205 13.90 19.26 -14.35
C ILE A 205 15.06 20.03 -13.73
N LYS A 206 15.39 21.22 -14.24
CA LYS A 206 16.56 21.97 -13.75
C LYS A 206 16.50 22.26 -12.24
N PRO A 207 15.39 22.76 -11.67
CA PRO A 207 15.28 22.93 -10.22
C PRO A 207 15.32 21.64 -9.41
N LEU A 208 14.89 20.50 -9.96
CA LEU A 208 14.98 19.19 -9.29
C LEU A 208 16.43 18.69 -9.27
N ARG A 209 17.14 18.89 -10.39
CA ARG A 209 18.51 18.42 -10.62
C ARG A 209 19.54 19.02 -9.67
N MET A 210 19.31 20.21 -9.12
CA MET A 210 20.31 20.84 -8.24
C MET A 210 20.65 19.99 -7.01
N SER A 211 19.71 19.19 -6.47
CA SER A 211 20.02 18.26 -5.38
C SER A 211 20.90 17.08 -5.83
N PHE A 212 20.73 16.64 -7.09
CA PHE A 212 21.50 15.57 -7.70
C PHE A 212 22.90 16.03 -8.12
N ASP A 213 23.03 17.24 -8.65
CA ASP A 213 24.31 17.75 -9.16
C ASP A 213 25.38 17.85 -8.04
N GLY A 214 24.95 18.16 -6.82
CA GLY A 214 25.81 18.23 -5.64
C GLY A 214 26.20 16.88 -5.01
N LEU A 215 25.75 15.75 -5.57
CA LEU A 215 26.14 14.40 -5.12
C LEU A 215 27.51 14.00 -5.67
N ASP A 216 28.19 13.09 -4.99
CA ASP A 216 29.38 12.44 -5.55
C ASP A 216 29.03 11.39 -6.62
N ASP A 217 30.03 10.84 -7.31
CA ASP A 217 29.81 9.90 -8.41
C ASP A 217 29.18 8.56 -7.96
N THR A 218 29.47 8.10 -6.73
CA THR A 218 28.90 6.86 -6.18
C THR A 218 27.44 7.03 -5.76
N GLU A 219 27.11 8.18 -5.16
CA GLU A 219 25.76 8.59 -4.81
C GLU A 219 24.91 8.80 -6.06
N LYS A 220 25.46 9.44 -7.10
CA LYS A 220 24.81 9.60 -8.42
C LYS A 220 24.48 8.25 -9.03
N ALA A 221 25.43 7.31 -9.03
CA ALA A 221 25.18 5.96 -9.54
C ALA A 221 24.11 5.23 -8.74
N THR A 222 24.13 5.37 -7.40
CA THR A 222 23.11 4.80 -6.50
C THR A 222 21.72 5.36 -6.80
N PHE A 223 21.58 6.68 -6.98
CA PHE A 223 20.33 7.31 -7.38
C PHE A 223 19.78 6.73 -8.69
N LEU A 224 20.62 6.62 -9.72
CA LEU A 224 20.21 6.08 -11.01
C LEU A 224 19.80 4.61 -10.88
N ASN A 225 20.55 3.79 -10.15
CA ASN A 225 20.21 2.38 -9.91
C ASN A 225 18.84 2.24 -9.23
N ILE A 226 18.58 3.02 -8.17
CA ILE A 226 17.30 2.99 -7.46
C ILE A 226 16.17 3.41 -8.40
N SER A 227 16.33 4.54 -9.11
CA SER A 227 15.30 5.08 -10.01
C SER A 227 14.86 4.10 -11.12
N CYS A 228 15.78 3.25 -11.59
CA CYS A 228 15.54 2.31 -12.67
C CYS A 228 15.05 0.94 -12.17
N PHE A 229 15.63 0.42 -11.09
CA PHE A 229 15.51 -1.01 -10.74
C PHE A 229 14.87 -1.31 -9.40
N PHE A 230 14.94 -0.40 -8.42
CA PHE A 230 14.69 -0.74 -7.01
C PHE A 230 13.60 0.09 -6.32
N ILE A 231 12.81 0.86 -7.08
CA ILE A 231 11.61 1.50 -6.51
C ILE A 231 10.62 0.42 -6.06
N GLY A 232 10.15 0.54 -4.81
CA GLY A 232 9.24 -0.39 -4.14
C GLY A 232 9.93 -1.56 -3.43
N GLU A 233 11.25 -1.72 -3.59
CA GLU A 233 12.04 -2.79 -2.98
C GLU A 233 12.51 -2.41 -1.57
N ASP A 234 12.89 -3.42 -0.79
CA ASP A 234 13.38 -3.29 0.59
C ASP A 234 14.74 -2.58 0.65
N GLU A 235 14.85 -1.55 1.51
CA GLU A 235 16.06 -0.71 1.65
C GLU A 235 17.29 -1.53 2.03
N ASP A 236 17.19 -2.36 3.06
CA ASP A 236 18.32 -3.13 3.59
C ASP A 236 18.84 -4.12 2.54
N ARG A 237 17.92 -4.79 1.85
CA ARG A 237 18.25 -5.70 0.75
C ARG A 237 18.95 -4.97 -0.40
N VAL A 238 18.45 -3.81 -0.81
CA VAL A 238 19.01 -3.03 -1.92
C VAL A 238 20.37 -2.45 -1.54
N ALA A 239 20.52 -1.94 -0.31
CA ALA A 239 21.80 -1.45 0.21
C ALA A 239 22.86 -2.55 0.16
N LYS A 240 22.55 -3.74 0.69
CA LYS A 240 23.45 -4.91 0.67
C LYS A 240 23.83 -5.31 -0.76
N LEU A 241 22.86 -5.35 -1.68
CA LEU A 241 23.09 -5.73 -3.07
C LEU A 241 23.98 -4.72 -3.82
N LEU A 242 23.72 -3.43 -3.64
CA LEU A 242 24.50 -2.38 -4.28
C LEU A 242 25.88 -2.20 -3.65
N ASP A 243 26.04 -2.48 -2.35
CA ASP A 243 27.35 -2.53 -1.68
C ASP A 243 28.23 -3.68 -2.21
N VAL A 244 27.62 -4.84 -2.45
CA VAL A 244 28.28 -5.95 -3.15
C VAL A 244 28.70 -5.53 -4.57
N CYS A 245 27.92 -4.66 -5.20
CA CYS A 245 28.28 -4.03 -6.46
C CYS A 245 29.23 -2.82 -6.27
N GLY A 246 29.82 -2.58 -5.10
CA GLY A 246 30.82 -1.53 -4.88
C GLY A 246 30.29 -0.10 -4.98
N PHE A 247 28.99 0.13 -4.74
CA PHE A 247 28.38 1.47 -4.80
C PHE A 247 28.33 2.21 -3.44
N SER A 248 28.81 1.62 -2.34
CA SER A 248 28.71 2.22 -0.99
C SER A 248 27.28 2.70 -0.66
N ALA A 249 26.30 1.88 -1.03
CA ALA A 249 24.89 2.20 -1.08
C ALA A 249 24.26 2.45 0.28
N THR A 250 24.74 1.86 1.39
CA THR A 250 24.21 2.23 2.72
C THR A 250 24.38 3.73 3.00
N VAL A 251 25.57 4.28 2.71
CA VAL A 251 25.83 5.72 2.87
C VAL A 251 25.09 6.50 1.80
N GLY A 252 25.15 6.03 0.55
CA GLY A 252 24.50 6.69 -0.59
C GLY A 252 22.98 6.85 -0.40
N ILE A 253 22.27 5.80 -0.01
CA ILE A 253 20.81 5.84 0.23
C ILE A 253 20.46 6.86 1.31
N ASN A 254 21.21 6.87 2.41
CA ASN A 254 20.99 7.83 3.49
C ASN A 254 21.14 9.29 2.98
N VAL A 255 22.22 9.59 2.25
CA VAL A 255 22.43 10.93 1.66
C VAL A 255 21.31 11.29 0.67
N LEU A 256 20.85 10.34 -0.15
CA LEU A 256 19.71 10.56 -1.05
C LEU A 256 18.42 10.89 -0.30
N CYS A 257 18.18 10.25 0.85
CA CYS A 257 17.05 10.56 1.73
C CYS A 257 17.19 11.94 2.38
N GLU A 258 18.38 12.29 2.87
CA GLU A 258 18.68 13.61 3.43
C GLU A 258 18.48 14.73 2.40
N ARG A 259 18.66 14.43 1.11
CA ARG A 259 18.49 15.38 0.00
C ARG A 259 17.12 15.34 -0.69
N CYS A 260 16.16 14.59 -0.13
CA CYS A 260 14.82 14.38 -0.69
C CYS A 260 14.81 13.82 -2.13
N LEU A 261 15.81 13.03 -2.50
CA LEU A 261 15.85 12.37 -3.80
C LEU A 261 15.21 10.99 -3.76
N VAL A 262 15.23 10.35 -2.60
CA VAL A 262 14.60 9.05 -2.30
C VAL A 262 13.88 9.16 -0.96
N THR A 263 12.78 8.44 -0.77
CA THR A 263 12.09 8.30 0.52
C THR A 263 12.01 6.83 0.92
N VAL A 264 11.92 6.55 2.22
CA VAL A 264 11.74 5.20 2.75
C VAL A 264 10.44 5.17 3.54
N GLU A 265 9.50 4.32 3.12
CA GLU A 265 8.22 4.11 3.80
C GLU A 265 8.04 2.63 4.09
N GLY A 266 7.93 2.25 5.37
CA GLY A 266 7.78 0.84 5.75
C GLY A 266 8.92 -0.06 5.24
N ASN A 267 10.17 0.42 5.31
CA ASN A 267 11.38 -0.19 4.75
C ASN A 267 11.46 -0.28 3.22
N LYS A 268 10.55 0.36 2.49
CA LYS A 268 10.55 0.35 1.02
C LYS A 268 11.05 1.65 0.44
N LEU A 269 11.94 1.54 -0.55
CA LEU A 269 12.46 2.68 -1.29
C LEU A 269 11.39 3.25 -2.22
N ASN A 270 11.16 4.54 -2.15
CA ASN A 270 10.22 5.28 -2.99
C ASN A 270 10.89 6.51 -3.61
N MET A 271 10.35 6.98 -4.73
CA MET A 271 10.85 8.15 -5.43
C MET A 271 9.68 8.86 -6.12
N HIS A 272 9.68 10.19 -6.08
CA HIS A 272 8.67 10.98 -6.79
C HIS A 272 8.79 10.79 -8.31
N ASP A 273 7.66 10.65 -9.02
CA ASP A 273 7.62 10.37 -10.48
C ASP A 273 8.50 11.33 -11.29
N LEU A 274 8.40 12.65 -11.03
CA LEU A 274 9.25 13.65 -11.70
C LEU A 274 10.77 13.54 -11.39
N LEU A 275 11.18 12.97 -10.25
CA LEU A 275 12.60 12.64 -10.01
C LEU A 275 13.04 11.43 -10.82
N ARG A 276 12.14 10.46 -11.01
CA ARG A 276 12.37 9.31 -11.88
C ARG A 276 12.50 9.75 -13.36
N GLU A 277 11.65 10.67 -13.80
CA GLU A 277 11.77 11.29 -15.12
C GLU A 277 13.05 12.11 -15.28
N MET A 278 13.49 12.81 -14.22
CA MET A 278 14.79 13.47 -14.20
C MET A 278 15.93 12.47 -14.42
N ALA A 279 15.89 11.28 -13.79
CA ALA A 279 16.88 10.24 -14.03
C ALA A 279 16.94 9.84 -15.51
N ARG A 280 15.79 9.71 -16.19
CA ARG A 280 15.71 9.43 -17.64
C ARG A 280 16.37 10.50 -18.48
N VAL A 281 16.18 11.77 -18.13
CA VAL A 281 16.86 12.89 -18.81
C VAL A 281 18.37 12.78 -18.61
N ILE A 282 18.84 12.60 -17.37
CA ILE A 282 20.27 12.49 -17.05
C ILE A 282 20.93 11.32 -17.81
N ILE A 283 20.26 10.18 -17.90
CA ILE A 283 20.79 8.98 -18.56
C ILE A 283 20.86 9.18 -20.09
N SER A 284 19.86 9.84 -20.68
CA SER A 284 19.78 10.04 -22.13
C SER A 284 20.59 11.25 -22.64
N GLU A 285 21.08 12.13 -21.76
CA GLU A 285 21.77 13.39 -22.10
C GLU A 285 22.95 13.23 -23.07
N LYS A 286 23.77 12.19 -22.88
CA LYS A 286 24.96 11.97 -23.74
C LYS A 286 24.61 11.47 -25.13
N SER A 287 23.46 10.81 -25.31
CA SER A 287 23.05 10.22 -26.58
C SER A 287 21.52 10.23 -26.71
N PRO A 288 20.91 11.41 -26.93
CA PRO A 288 19.46 11.54 -27.03
C PRO A 288 18.93 10.71 -28.20
N GLY A 289 17.90 9.90 -27.95
CA GLY A 289 17.25 9.09 -28.99
C GLY A 289 18.00 7.83 -29.43
N ASP A 290 19.11 7.47 -28.78
CA ASP A 290 19.85 6.22 -29.02
C ASP A 290 19.95 5.40 -27.72
N PRO A 291 18.90 4.62 -27.37
CA PRO A 291 18.87 3.86 -26.13
C PRO A 291 20.01 2.84 -25.99
N GLY A 292 20.58 2.36 -27.10
CA GLY A 292 21.71 1.42 -27.07
C GLY A 292 22.98 1.97 -26.40
N LYS A 293 23.08 3.30 -26.24
CA LYS A 293 24.20 4.01 -25.60
C LYS A 293 23.88 4.54 -24.20
N TRP A 294 22.71 4.25 -23.66
CA TRP A 294 22.32 4.71 -22.32
C TRP A 294 22.89 3.82 -21.24
N SER A 295 23.35 4.42 -20.13
CA SER A 295 23.94 3.65 -19.03
C SER A 295 22.96 2.74 -18.33
N ARG A 296 21.67 3.14 -18.24
CA ARG A 296 20.58 2.32 -17.71
C ARG A 296 19.42 2.26 -18.69
N LEU A 297 18.83 1.08 -18.80
CA LEU A 297 17.66 0.81 -19.63
C LEU A 297 16.58 0.13 -18.81
N TRP A 298 15.37 0.68 -18.76
CA TRP A 298 14.23 0.07 -18.03
C TRP A 298 12.87 0.28 -18.71
N SER A 299 12.80 1.18 -19.69
CA SER A 299 11.61 1.39 -20.50
C SER A 299 11.38 0.18 -21.39
N ARG A 300 10.17 -0.40 -21.33
CA ARG A 300 9.80 -1.61 -22.07
C ARG A 300 10.09 -1.48 -23.57
N GLU A 301 9.69 -0.36 -24.17
CA GLU A 301 9.87 -0.12 -25.62
C GLU A 301 11.35 -0.02 -25.99
N ASP A 302 12.09 0.81 -25.26
CA ASP A 302 13.52 1.05 -25.51
C ASP A 302 14.34 -0.23 -25.36
N VAL A 303 14.10 -0.99 -24.28
CA VAL A 303 14.81 -2.24 -24.00
C VAL A 303 14.46 -3.31 -25.05
N THR A 304 13.18 -3.44 -25.40
CA THR A 304 12.74 -4.40 -26.43
C THR A 304 13.40 -4.11 -27.77
N ASN A 305 13.47 -2.83 -28.18
CA ASN A 305 14.14 -2.42 -29.41
C ASN A 305 15.64 -2.73 -29.36
N VAL A 306 16.32 -2.37 -28.27
CA VAL A 306 17.77 -2.61 -28.09
C VAL A 306 18.10 -4.10 -28.17
N LEU A 307 17.30 -4.96 -27.54
CA LEU A 307 17.51 -6.41 -27.56
C LEU A 307 17.17 -7.03 -28.92
N THR A 308 16.09 -6.58 -29.57
CA THR A 308 15.66 -7.08 -30.90
C THR A 308 16.71 -6.77 -31.98
N TYR A 309 17.21 -5.53 -32.01
CA TYR A 309 18.17 -5.08 -33.03
C TYR A 309 19.63 -5.29 -32.63
N LYS A 310 19.90 -5.89 -31.46
CA LYS A 310 21.24 -6.13 -30.91
C LYS A 310 22.10 -4.86 -30.89
N SER A 311 21.47 -3.70 -30.63
CA SER A 311 22.11 -2.38 -30.73
C SER A 311 22.73 -1.89 -29.42
N GLY A 312 22.68 -2.70 -28.36
CA GLY A 312 23.30 -2.39 -27.08
C GLY A 312 24.81 -2.24 -27.18
N THR A 313 25.35 -1.22 -26.52
CA THR A 313 26.78 -0.90 -26.55
C THR A 313 27.42 -1.12 -25.18
N GLU A 314 28.74 -0.93 -25.09
CA GLU A 314 29.49 -1.07 -23.84
C GLU A 314 29.13 -0.02 -22.78
N GLU A 315 28.39 1.02 -23.14
CA GLU A 315 27.92 2.03 -22.18
C GLU A 315 26.78 1.51 -21.29
N VAL A 316 26.05 0.48 -21.72
CA VAL A 316 24.95 -0.10 -20.94
C VAL A 316 25.52 -0.84 -19.74
N GLU A 317 25.25 -0.30 -18.55
CA GLU A 317 25.67 -0.87 -17.29
C GLU A 317 24.53 -1.59 -16.55
N GLY A 318 23.27 -1.26 -16.84
CA GLY A 318 22.12 -1.91 -16.23
C GLY A 318 20.91 -1.99 -17.15
N LEU A 319 20.19 -3.10 -17.13
CA LEU A 319 19.06 -3.37 -18.01
C LEU A 319 17.92 -4.06 -17.25
N ALA A 320 16.70 -3.54 -17.42
CA ALA A 320 15.47 -4.13 -16.90
C ALA A 320 14.42 -4.25 -18.00
N LEU A 321 13.86 -5.45 -18.15
CA LEU A 321 12.73 -5.70 -19.04
C LEU A 321 11.61 -6.39 -18.28
N HIS A 322 10.42 -5.79 -18.30
CA HIS A 322 9.23 -6.36 -17.72
C HIS A 322 8.17 -6.62 -18.80
N LEU A 323 7.93 -7.89 -19.10
CA LEU A 323 6.90 -8.32 -20.04
C LEU A 323 5.65 -8.80 -19.29
N ALA A 324 4.47 -8.44 -19.79
CA ALA A 324 3.21 -8.85 -19.17
C ALA A 324 2.96 -10.35 -19.41
N TYR A 325 2.37 -11.02 -18.41
CA TYR A 325 2.07 -12.45 -18.49
C TYR A 325 0.98 -12.74 -19.52
N GLY A 326 1.27 -13.62 -20.49
CA GLY A 326 0.27 -14.17 -21.42
C GLY A 326 -0.01 -13.36 -22.70
N TYR A 327 0.59 -12.18 -22.89
CA TYR A 327 0.38 -11.34 -24.08
C TYR A 327 1.65 -11.12 -24.93
N ASP A 328 2.84 -11.21 -24.32
CA ASP A 328 4.13 -10.95 -24.99
C ASP A 328 5.01 -12.21 -24.98
N ASN A 329 4.95 -13.03 -26.03
CA ASN A 329 5.89 -14.14 -26.25
C ASN A 329 7.18 -13.62 -26.92
N ALA A 330 7.81 -12.59 -26.35
CA ALA A 330 9.05 -12.06 -26.88
C ALA A 330 10.24 -12.90 -26.36
N SER A 331 10.91 -13.58 -27.28
CA SER A 331 12.18 -14.26 -27.02
C SER A 331 13.33 -13.48 -27.66
N PHE A 332 14.42 -13.31 -26.92
CA PHE A 332 15.59 -12.57 -27.38
C PHE A 332 16.82 -13.47 -27.44
N SER A 333 17.69 -13.22 -28.41
CA SER A 333 18.96 -13.93 -28.53
C SER A 333 19.94 -13.44 -27.46
N THR A 334 20.65 -14.36 -26.80
CA THR A 334 21.73 -14.03 -25.85
C THR A 334 22.84 -13.20 -26.49
N GLU A 335 23.02 -13.27 -27.82
CA GLU A 335 23.98 -12.43 -28.56
C GLU A 335 23.67 -10.93 -28.45
N ALA A 336 22.43 -10.53 -28.14
CA ALA A 336 22.08 -9.13 -27.94
C ALA A 336 22.87 -8.48 -26.78
N PHE A 337 23.33 -9.28 -25.83
CA PHE A 337 24.11 -8.82 -24.68
C PHE A 337 25.63 -8.80 -24.96
N ALA A 338 26.11 -9.40 -26.05
CA ALA A 338 27.54 -9.61 -26.29
C ALA A 338 28.36 -8.31 -26.36
N ASN A 339 27.74 -7.22 -26.81
CA ASN A 339 28.37 -5.90 -26.90
C ASN A 339 28.25 -5.06 -25.61
N MET A 340 27.38 -5.46 -24.66
CA MET A 340 27.13 -4.73 -23.40
C MET A 340 28.16 -5.09 -22.32
N LYS A 341 29.44 -4.84 -22.60
CA LYS A 341 30.57 -5.33 -21.80
C LYS A 341 30.61 -4.82 -20.36
N LYS A 342 30.01 -3.65 -20.07
CA LYS A 342 29.94 -3.06 -18.72
C LYS A 342 28.63 -3.39 -18.00
N LEU A 343 27.78 -4.28 -18.52
CA LEU A 343 26.51 -4.63 -17.89
C LEU A 343 26.75 -5.38 -16.57
N ARG A 344 26.24 -4.81 -15.47
CA ARG A 344 26.42 -5.30 -14.09
C ARG A 344 25.12 -5.72 -13.43
N LEU A 345 24.01 -5.09 -13.82
CA LEU A 345 22.67 -5.29 -13.26
C LEU A 345 21.72 -5.74 -14.39
N LEU A 346 21.16 -6.94 -14.28
CA LEU A 346 20.21 -7.45 -15.27
C LEU A 346 18.94 -7.96 -14.58
N ARG A 347 17.80 -7.31 -14.88
CA ARG A 347 16.47 -7.70 -14.39
C ARG A 347 15.58 -8.09 -15.57
N LEU A 348 15.10 -9.31 -15.57
CA LEU A 348 14.26 -9.89 -16.61
C LEU A 348 13.02 -10.48 -15.96
N TYR A 349 11.84 -10.01 -16.35
CA TYR A 349 10.57 -10.51 -15.86
C TYR A 349 9.76 -11.09 -17.02
N ASN A 350 9.52 -12.41 -16.97
CA ASN A 350 8.78 -13.15 -18.00
C ASN A 350 9.43 -13.02 -19.40
N VAL A 351 10.77 -12.99 -19.45
CA VAL A 351 11.56 -12.90 -20.69
C VAL A 351 12.22 -14.23 -21.01
N GLU A 352 12.13 -14.66 -22.26
CA GLU A 352 12.78 -15.86 -22.76
C GLU A 352 14.09 -15.50 -23.47
N LEU A 353 15.19 -16.19 -23.13
CA LEU A 353 16.50 -16.00 -23.74
C LEU A 353 16.91 -17.27 -24.48
N ASN A 354 17.25 -17.13 -25.77
CA ASN A 354 17.65 -18.23 -26.64
C ASN A 354 19.11 -18.09 -27.11
N GLY A 355 19.79 -19.23 -27.28
CA GLY A 355 21.18 -19.29 -27.73
C GLY A 355 22.14 -19.68 -26.61
N GLU A 356 23.43 -19.41 -26.80
CA GLU A 356 24.47 -19.75 -25.83
C GLU A 356 24.61 -18.66 -24.75
N TYR A 357 24.59 -19.03 -23.48
CA TYR A 357 24.71 -18.12 -22.33
C TYR A 357 26.13 -17.62 -22.08
N LYS A 358 27.13 -18.15 -22.80
CA LYS A 358 28.49 -17.57 -22.86
C LYS A 358 28.50 -16.11 -23.35
N HIS A 359 27.44 -15.67 -24.03
CA HIS A 359 27.27 -14.29 -24.51
C HIS A 359 26.77 -13.32 -23.43
N LEU A 360 26.36 -13.81 -22.26
CA LEU A 360 26.04 -12.93 -21.14
C LEU A 360 27.30 -12.18 -20.65
N PRO A 361 27.17 -10.92 -20.22
CA PRO A 361 28.34 -10.07 -19.95
C PRO A 361 29.14 -10.51 -18.72
N LYS A 362 30.46 -10.65 -18.86
CA LYS A 362 31.37 -11.12 -17.79
C LYS A 362 31.43 -10.23 -16.54
N GLU A 363 30.99 -8.99 -16.65
CA GLU A 363 30.93 -8.01 -15.55
C GLU A 363 29.62 -8.08 -14.76
N LEU A 364 28.74 -9.05 -15.07
CA LEU A 364 27.45 -9.20 -14.41
C LEU A 364 27.62 -9.57 -12.93
N ILE A 365 27.02 -8.76 -12.04
CA ILE A 365 27.08 -8.94 -10.57
C ILE A 365 25.74 -9.41 -10.03
N TRP A 366 24.64 -8.88 -10.58
CA TRP A 366 23.29 -9.24 -10.20
C TRP A 366 22.47 -9.64 -11.42
N LEU A 367 21.87 -10.82 -11.33
CA LEU A 367 20.90 -11.33 -12.30
C LEU A 367 19.60 -11.69 -11.57
N CYS A 368 18.55 -10.96 -11.87
CA CYS A 368 17.18 -11.29 -11.50
C CYS A 368 16.42 -11.72 -12.75
N TRP A 369 16.02 -12.98 -12.80
CA TRP A 369 15.34 -13.59 -13.92
C TRP A 369 14.06 -14.29 -13.46
N TYR A 370 13.05 -13.46 -13.23
CA TYR A 370 11.76 -13.90 -12.73
C TYR A 370 10.96 -14.63 -13.80
N ARG A 371 10.39 -15.80 -13.44
CA ARG A 371 9.68 -16.72 -14.33
C ARG A 371 10.54 -17.18 -15.52
N CYS A 372 11.76 -17.61 -15.24
CA CYS A 372 12.60 -18.24 -16.24
C CYS A 372 11.98 -19.59 -16.69
N ARG A 373 11.92 -19.82 -18.00
CA ARG A 373 11.36 -21.06 -18.60
C ARG A 373 12.38 -22.19 -18.76
N LEU A 374 13.61 -21.99 -18.27
CA LEU A 374 14.62 -23.04 -18.30
C LEU A 374 14.20 -24.21 -17.42
N GLN A 375 14.36 -25.42 -17.95
CA GLN A 375 14.21 -26.66 -17.17
C GLN A 375 15.46 -26.97 -16.33
N SER A 376 16.63 -26.54 -16.82
CA SER A 376 17.92 -26.55 -16.11
C SER A 376 18.84 -25.43 -16.62
N ILE A 377 19.75 -24.96 -15.77
CA ILE A 377 20.77 -23.97 -16.10
C ILE A 377 21.95 -24.68 -16.78
N PRO A 378 22.31 -24.29 -18.02
CA PRO A 378 23.36 -24.96 -18.79
C PRO A 378 24.78 -24.58 -18.35
N ASP A 379 25.76 -25.45 -18.63
CA ASP A 379 27.16 -25.32 -18.21
C ASP A 379 27.88 -24.05 -18.72
N ASP A 380 27.46 -23.50 -19.86
CA ASP A 380 28.05 -22.28 -20.41
C ASP A 380 27.61 -21.01 -19.66
N PHE A 381 26.56 -21.09 -18.85
CA PHE A 381 26.13 -20.05 -17.91
C PHE A 381 27.16 -19.81 -16.80
N PHE A 382 27.93 -20.81 -16.41
CA PHE A 382 28.92 -20.71 -15.33
C PHE A 382 30.15 -19.87 -15.68
N ASN A 383 30.22 -19.29 -16.89
CA ASN A 383 31.30 -18.39 -17.30
C ASN A 383 31.16 -16.96 -16.71
N GLN A 384 30.35 -16.77 -15.66
CA GLN A 384 30.03 -15.48 -15.03
C GLN A 384 30.76 -15.32 -13.69
N ASP A 385 32.09 -15.14 -13.76
CA ASP A 385 32.95 -15.15 -12.58
C ASP A 385 32.64 -14.06 -11.54
N LYS A 386 32.02 -12.94 -11.95
CA LYS A 386 31.70 -11.80 -11.08
C LYS A 386 30.28 -11.83 -10.50
N LEU A 387 29.47 -12.84 -10.85
CA LEU A 387 28.09 -12.94 -10.39
C LEU A 387 28.05 -13.22 -8.88
N VAL A 388 27.37 -12.36 -8.13
CA VAL A 388 27.25 -12.49 -6.67
C VAL A 388 25.83 -12.82 -6.23
N VAL A 389 24.82 -12.32 -6.95
CA VAL A 389 23.42 -12.57 -6.63
C VAL A 389 22.71 -13.13 -7.86
N LEU A 390 22.15 -14.33 -7.70
CA LEU A 390 21.35 -15.01 -8.70
C LEU A 390 19.94 -15.25 -8.15
N GLU A 391 18.99 -14.58 -8.78
CA GLU A 391 17.57 -14.63 -8.44
C GLU A 391 16.80 -15.16 -9.64
N MET A 392 16.13 -16.31 -9.49
CA MET A 392 15.35 -16.95 -10.54
C MET A 392 13.99 -17.38 -9.99
N GLN A 393 13.27 -16.45 -9.36
CA GLN A 393 12.01 -16.78 -8.69
C GLN A 393 10.91 -17.17 -9.70
N GLY A 394 10.05 -18.11 -9.32
CA GLY A 394 8.92 -18.55 -10.13
C GLY A 394 9.33 -19.31 -11.39
N SER A 395 10.54 -19.87 -11.44
CA SER A 395 11.08 -20.54 -12.62
C SER A 395 10.52 -21.96 -12.82
N GLU A 396 10.59 -22.45 -14.05
CA GLU A 396 10.16 -23.80 -14.43
C GLU A 396 11.25 -24.87 -14.23
N LEU A 397 12.30 -24.54 -13.47
CA LEU A 397 13.42 -25.42 -13.19
C LEU A 397 12.93 -26.73 -12.56
N VAL A 398 13.30 -27.85 -13.18
CA VAL A 398 13.10 -29.20 -12.63
C VAL A 398 14.35 -29.63 -11.87
N GLN A 399 15.51 -29.23 -12.39
CA GLN A 399 16.84 -29.41 -11.83
C GLN A 399 17.62 -28.11 -12.04
N VAL A 400 18.44 -27.72 -11.07
CA VAL A 400 19.14 -26.44 -11.18
C VAL A 400 20.28 -26.51 -12.20
N TRP A 401 21.24 -27.44 -12.05
CA TRP A 401 22.36 -27.66 -12.96
C TRP A 401 22.97 -29.07 -12.80
N GLU A 402 23.68 -29.55 -13.84
CA GLU A 402 24.41 -30.84 -13.87
C GLU A 402 25.93 -30.72 -14.06
N GLY A 403 26.41 -29.55 -14.48
CA GLY A 403 27.80 -29.31 -14.86
C GLY A 403 28.85 -29.47 -13.77
N SER A 404 30.11 -29.31 -14.14
CA SER A 404 31.26 -29.35 -13.20
C SER A 404 31.88 -27.98 -12.90
N LYS A 405 31.35 -26.91 -13.51
CA LYS A 405 31.88 -25.56 -13.35
C LYS A 405 31.32 -24.90 -12.09
N SER A 406 32.04 -23.89 -11.57
CA SER A 406 31.74 -23.27 -10.28
C SER A 406 31.58 -21.75 -10.38
N LEU A 407 30.55 -21.21 -9.72
CA LEU A 407 30.35 -19.78 -9.47
C LEU A 407 30.87 -19.41 -8.08
N HIS A 408 32.19 -19.25 -7.98
CA HIS A 408 32.87 -19.04 -6.70
C HIS A 408 32.50 -17.73 -5.98
N ASN A 409 32.04 -16.69 -6.69
CA ASN A 409 31.68 -15.41 -6.08
C ASN A 409 30.20 -15.31 -5.69
N LEU A 410 29.38 -16.32 -6.00
CA LEU A 410 27.96 -16.31 -5.69
C LEU A 410 27.75 -16.39 -4.18
N LYS A 411 27.02 -15.41 -3.64
CA LYS A 411 26.65 -15.29 -2.22
C LYS A 411 25.17 -15.51 -1.97
N THR A 412 24.30 -15.07 -2.88
CA THR A 412 22.85 -15.23 -2.73
C THR A 412 22.30 -16.02 -3.89
N LEU A 413 21.57 -17.09 -3.57
CA LEU A 413 20.83 -17.91 -4.53
C LEU A 413 19.36 -17.97 -4.11
N ASP A 414 18.49 -17.38 -4.92
CA ASP A 414 17.04 -17.38 -4.72
C ASP A 414 16.36 -18.08 -5.89
N LEU A 415 15.80 -19.26 -5.62
CA LEU A 415 14.99 -20.05 -6.55
C LEU A 415 13.55 -20.17 -6.07
N SER A 416 13.09 -19.25 -5.22
CA SER A 416 11.76 -19.30 -4.63
C SER A 416 10.64 -19.45 -5.66
N SER A 417 9.55 -20.12 -5.28
CA SER A 417 8.41 -20.44 -6.14
C SER A 417 8.76 -21.25 -7.40
N SER A 418 9.92 -21.89 -7.46
CA SER A 418 10.23 -22.86 -8.51
C SER A 418 9.49 -24.17 -8.22
N HIS A 419 8.19 -24.21 -8.48
CA HIS A 419 7.29 -25.28 -8.05
C HIS A 419 7.63 -26.67 -8.62
N SER A 420 8.34 -26.71 -9.75
CA SER A 420 8.76 -27.94 -10.43
C SER A 420 10.07 -28.54 -9.90
N LEU A 421 10.82 -27.81 -9.08
CA LEU A 421 12.15 -28.20 -8.61
C LEU A 421 12.06 -29.40 -7.67
N GLN A 422 12.73 -30.51 -8.00
CA GLN A 422 12.64 -31.75 -7.23
C GLN A 422 13.78 -31.94 -6.22
N LYS A 423 14.98 -31.46 -6.57
CA LYS A 423 16.21 -31.56 -5.76
C LYS A 423 16.96 -30.24 -5.76
N SER A 424 17.66 -29.94 -4.67
CA SER A 424 18.53 -28.76 -4.62
C SER A 424 19.76 -28.94 -5.53
N PRO A 425 20.50 -27.85 -5.85
CA PRO A 425 21.75 -27.97 -6.63
C PRO A 425 22.84 -28.68 -5.84
N ASP A 426 23.87 -29.18 -6.55
CA ASP A 426 25.14 -29.45 -5.91
C ASP A 426 25.83 -28.13 -5.53
N PHE A 427 25.93 -27.90 -4.23
CA PHE A 427 26.54 -26.71 -3.64
C PHE A 427 28.07 -26.68 -3.73
N SER A 428 28.73 -27.76 -4.15
CA SER A 428 30.19 -27.75 -4.42
C SER A 428 30.57 -26.73 -5.50
N GLN A 429 29.62 -26.44 -6.39
CA GLN A 429 29.75 -25.48 -7.49
C GLN A 429 29.55 -24.03 -7.02
N VAL A 430 28.98 -23.80 -5.84
CA VAL A 430 28.67 -22.48 -5.29
C VAL A 430 29.14 -22.38 -3.82
N PRO A 431 30.45 -22.53 -3.57
CA PRO A 431 30.99 -22.79 -2.23
C PRO A 431 30.90 -21.59 -1.26
N ASN A 432 30.65 -20.38 -1.75
CA ASN A 432 30.65 -19.14 -0.97
C ASN A 432 29.24 -18.58 -0.71
N ILE A 433 28.18 -19.37 -0.91
CA ILE A 433 26.81 -18.96 -0.61
C ILE A 433 26.67 -18.60 0.88
N GLU A 434 26.05 -17.44 1.10
CA GLU A 434 25.64 -16.88 2.38
C GLU A 434 24.12 -17.01 2.56
N GLU A 435 23.34 -16.88 1.49
CA GLU A 435 21.88 -16.90 1.53
C GLU A 435 21.31 -17.87 0.50
N LEU A 436 20.53 -18.84 0.98
CA LEU A 436 19.81 -19.81 0.15
C LEU A 436 18.31 -19.68 0.39
N ILE A 437 17.57 -19.33 -0.66
CA ILE A 437 16.13 -19.14 -0.63
C ILE A 437 15.48 -20.09 -1.63
N LEU A 438 14.81 -21.13 -1.12
CA LEU A 438 14.04 -22.11 -1.88
C LEU A 438 12.56 -22.11 -1.45
N GLU A 439 12.09 -20.99 -0.91
CA GLU A 439 10.71 -20.85 -0.42
C GLU A 439 9.70 -21.17 -1.52
N GLY A 440 8.67 -21.97 -1.23
CA GLY A 440 7.60 -22.28 -2.20
C GLY A 440 8.00 -23.25 -3.30
N CYS A 441 9.15 -23.92 -3.20
CA CYS A 441 9.52 -25.04 -4.06
C CYS A 441 8.74 -26.32 -3.68
N TRP A 442 7.47 -26.39 -4.08
CA TRP A 442 6.51 -27.40 -3.60
C TRP A 442 6.96 -28.85 -3.78
N ARG A 443 7.65 -29.18 -4.89
CA ARG A 443 8.12 -30.54 -5.21
C ARG A 443 9.51 -30.86 -4.67
N LEU A 444 10.17 -29.92 -3.98
CA LEU A 444 11.51 -30.12 -3.45
C LEU A 444 11.47 -31.17 -2.35
N SER A 445 12.06 -32.33 -2.62
CA SER A 445 12.02 -33.50 -1.75
C SER A 445 13.36 -33.80 -1.08
N GLU A 446 14.47 -33.36 -1.69
CA GLU A 446 15.84 -33.67 -1.26
C GLU A 446 16.76 -32.45 -1.37
N ILE A 447 17.50 -32.17 -0.30
CA ILE A 447 18.61 -31.20 -0.29
C ILE A 447 19.92 -31.98 -0.47
N HIS A 448 20.76 -31.54 -1.40
CA HIS A 448 22.03 -32.17 -1.71
C HIS A 448 22.99 -32.11 -0.50
N PRO A 449 23.68 -33.22 -0.14
CA PRO A 449 24.52 -33.29 1.06
C PRO A 449 25.66 -32.27 1.12
N SER A 450 26.13 -31.77 -0.03
CA SER A 450 27.20 -30.76 -0.07
C SER A 450 26.83 -29.43 0.59
N ILE A 451 25.55 -29.19 0.93
CA ILE A 451 25.13 -28.04 1.73
C ILE A 451 25.89 -27.96 3.06
N GLY A 452 26.23 -29.11 3.67
CA GLY A 452 26.97 -29.19 4.93
C GLY A 452 28.42 -28.68 4.84
N HIS A 453 28.93 -28.42 3.64
CA HIS A 453 30.26 -27.85 3.42
C HIS A 453 30.28 -26.32 3.30
N LEU A 454 29.10 -25.66 3.27
CA LEU A 454 28.98 -24.21 3.07
C LEU A 454 29.27 -23.41 4.35
N LYS A 455 30.55 -23.12 4.60
CA LYS A 455 31.02 -22.45 5.83
C LYS A 455 30.53 -21.01 6.03
N ARG A 456 29.92 -20.39 5.01
CA ARG A 456 29.47 -18.99 5.01
C ARG A 456 27.96 -18.86 5.04
N LEU A 457 27.23 -19.97 4.93
CA LEU A 457 25.77 -19.99 4.86
C LEU A 457 25.18 -19.43 6.15
N SER A 458 24.50 -18.29 6.09
CA SER A 458 23.88 -17.59 7.21
C SER A 458 22.36 -17.70 7.19
N LEU A 459 21.73 -17.68 6.02
CA LEU A 459 20.27 -17.77 5.86
C LEU A 459 19.89 -18.96 4.99
N VAL A 460 18.96 -19.76 5.50
CA VAL A 460 18.36 -20.89 4.77
C VAL A 460 16.85 -20.80 4.91
N ASN A 461 16.17 -20.46 3.81
CA ASN A 461 14.71 -20.42 3.75
C ASN A 461 14.20 -21.53 2.84
N LEU A 462 13.58 -22.55 3.45
CA LEU A 462 12.95 -23.68 2.78
C LEU A 462 11.44 -23.69 3.03
N SER A 463 10.86 -22.57 3.45
CA SER A 463 9.44 -22.48 3.78
C SER A 463 8.57 -22.96 2.61
N GLN A 464 7.44 -23.61 2.90
CA GLN A 464 6.50 -24.14 1.91
C GLN A 464 7.08 -25.18 0.93
N CYS A 465 8.18 -25.87 1.30
CA CYS A 465 8.66 -27.06 0.60
C CYS A 465 7.88 -28.30 1.08
N TYR A 466 6.69 -28.51 0.52
CA TYR A 466 5.73 -29.53 1.00
C TYR A 466 6.25 -30.97 0.91
N GLU A 467 7.12 -31.28 -0.05
CA GLU A 467 7.68 -32.62 -0.26
C GLU A 467 8.95 -32.91 0.55
N LEU A 468 9.51 -31.92 1.24
CA LEU A 468 10.77 -32.06 1.97
C LEU A 468 10.58 -32.91 3.23
N ILE A 469 11.39 -33.96 3.38
CA ILE A 469 11.26 -34.93 4.48
C ILE A 469 12.27 -34.67 5.61
N SER A 470 13.52 -34.33 5.27
CA SER A 470 14.61 -34.12 6.22
C SER A 470 15.75 -33.30 5.58
N LEU A 471 16.69 -32.85 6.42
CA LEU A 471 17.96 -32.23 5.99
C LEU A 471 19.13 -33.21 6.13
N PRO A 472 20.18 -33.12 5.29
CA PRO A 472 21.39 -33.93 5.41
C PRO A 472 22.05 -33.78 6.78
N ARG A 473 22.62 -34.85 7.35
CA ARG A 473 23.25 -34.79 8.69
C ARG A 473 24.34 -33.74 8.80
N ASP A 474 25.16 -33.58 7.75
CA ASP A 474 26.25 -32.60 7.75
C ASP A 474 25.76 -31.14 7.73
N PHE A 475 24.50 -30.89 7.38
CA PHE A 475 23.89 -29.55 7.48
C PHE A 475 23.92 -29.03 8.92
N TYR A 476 23.60 -29.87 9.90
CA TYR A 476 23.51 -29.49 11.30
C TYR A 476 24.87 -29.15 11.93
N LYS A 477 25.99 -29.50 11.27
CA LYS A 477 27.36 -29.15 11.70
C LYS A 477 27.76 -27.72 11.32
N LEU A 478 26.92 -27.00 10.57
CA LEU A 478 27.20 -25.64 10.12
C LEU A 478 27.11 -24.64 11.28
N LYS A 479 28.24 -24.02 11.60
CA LYS A 479 28.34 -23.01 12.67
C LYS A 479 27.99 -21.59 12.21
N SER A 480 27.74 -21.39 10.92
CA SER A 480 27.49 -20.07 10.32
C SER A 480 26.01 -19.71 10.21
N VAL A 481 25.10 -20.68 10.21
CA VAL A 481 23.66 -20.45 9.96
C VAL A 481 23.06 -19.69 11.14
N GLU A 482 22.51 -18.51 10.85
CA GLU A 482 21.83 -17.64 11.82
C GLU A 482 20.30 -17.77 11.73
N THR A 483 19.77 -18.04 10.54
CA THR A 483 18.32 -18.13 10.28
C THR A 483 17.99 -19.38 9.49
N LEU A 484 17.11 -20.22 10.06
CA LEU A 484 16.55 -21.41 9.42
C LEU A 484 15.02 -21.33 9.41
N LEU A 485 14.43 -21.28 8.21
CA LEU A 485 12.98 -21.23 8.01
C LEU A 485 12.50 -22.49 7.29
N LEU A 486 11.57 -23.21 7.93
CA LEU A 486 10.98 -24.48 7.52
C LEU A 486 9.43 -24.41 7.57
N ASN A 487 8.84 -23.23 7.78
CA ASN A 487 7.39 -23.07 7.93
C ASN A 487 6.64 -23.66 6.73
N GLY A 488 5.63 -24.48 6.96
CA GLY A 488 4.84 -25.11 5.89
C GLY A 488 5.49 -26.33 5.23
N CYS A 489 6.62 -26.84 5.72
CA CYS A 489 7.20 -28.11 5.24
C CYS A 489 6.42 -29.31 5.79
N SER A 490 5.23 -29.57 5.24
CA SER A 490 4.25 -30.50 5.81
C SER A 490 4.67 -31.97 5.92
N LYS A 491 5.69 -32.42 5.17
CA LYS A 491 6.27 -33.78 5.29
C LYS A 491 7.52 -33.85 6.14
N PHE A 492 8.03 -32.73 6.65
CA PHE A 492 9.28 -32.66 7.40
C PHE A 492 9.11 -33.27 8.79
N ARG A 493 9.79 -34.40 9.07
CA ARG A 493 9.42 -35.27 10.21
C ARG A 493 10.21 -35.08 11.50
N GLU A 494 11.47 -34.69 11.40
CA GLU A 494 12.36 -34.62 12.56
C GLU A 494 13.49 -33.60 12.36
N LEU A 495 13.83 -32.91 13.45
CA LEU A 495 15.08 -32.16 13.58
C LEU A 495 16.11 -33.08 14.24
N HIS A 496 17.31 -33.17 13.68
CA HIS A 496 18.36 -34.04 14.21
C HIS A 496 18.98 -33.47 15.51
N GLU A 497 19.47 -34.34 16.40
CA GLU A 497 20.16 -33.93 17.65
C GLU A 497 21.37 -33.02 17.42
N ASP A 498 22.00 -33.10 16.26
CA ASP A 498 23.15 -32.25 15.94
C ASP A 498 22.78 -30.76 15.77
N ILE A 499 21.48 -30.39 15.78
CA ILE A 499 21.06 -28.98 15.73
C ILE A 499 21.68 -28.13 16.85
N GLY A 500 22.00 -28.73 18.00
CA GLY A 500 22.70 -28.06 19.09
C GLY A 500 24.14 -27.61 18.75
N GLU A 501 24.73 -28.12 17.66
CA GLU A 501 26.04 -27.68 17.16
C GLU A 501 25.97 -26.35 16.38
N MET A 502 24.78 -25.90 15.99
CA MET A 502 24.53 -24.69 15.20
C MET A 502 24.61 -23.41 16.08
N ILE A 503 25.76 -23.16 16.70
CA ILE A 503 25.97 -22.13 17.73
C ILE A 503 25.60 -20.68 17.34
N SER A 504 25.51 -20.36 16.04
CA SER A 504 25.15 -19.03 15.55
C SER A 504 23.65 -18.87 15.30
N LEU A 505 22.85 -19.93 15.43
CA LEU A 505 21.42 -19.91 15.13
C LEU A 505 20.68 -18.95 16.06
N ARG A 506 20.04 -17.95 15.46
CA ARG A 506 19.25 -16.89 16.12
C ARG A 506 17.75 -17.05 15.91
N THR A 507 17.36 -17.59 14.76
CA THR A 507 15.97 -17.76 14.35
C THR A 507 15.77 -19.17 13.80
N LEU A 508 14.84 -19.91 14.41
CA LEU A 508 14.33 -21.17 13.89
C LEU A 508 12.81 -21.11 13.82
N GLU A 509 12.27 -21.28 12.62
CA GLU A 509 10.82 -21.34 12.41
C GLU A 509 10.46 -22.61 11.64
N ALA A 510 9.61 -23.47 12.20
CA ALA A 510 9.17 -24.72 11.60
C ALA A 510 7.69 -25.03 11.94
N GLU A 511 6.83 -24.02 11.81
CA GLU A 511 5.38 -24.19 11.92
C GLU A 511 4.82 -25.02 10.76
N TYR A 512 3.69 -25.69 10.96
CA TYR A 512 3.00 -26.52 9.96
C TYR A 512 3.90 -27.62 9.35
N THR A 513 4.75 -28.22 10.18
CA THR A 513 5.60 -29.36 9.83
C THR A 513 5.07 -30.66 10.43
N ALA A 514 5.61 -31.81 10.02
CA ALA A 514 5.30 -33.11 10.63
C ALA A 514 6.23 -33.46 11.80
N ILE A 515 6.95 -32.48 12.35
CA ILE A 515 7.83 -32.65 13.50
C ILE A 515 7.00 -33.11 14.70
N ARG A 516 7.39 -34.23 15.30
CA ARG A 516 6.68 -34.78 16.48
C ARG A 516 7.39 -34.49 17.79
N GLU A 517 8.72 -34.49 17.77
CA GLU A 517 9.58 -34.29 18.93
C GLU A 517 10.68 -33.30 18.57
N VAL A 518 11.05 -32.46 19.54
CA VAL A 518 12.11 -31.46 19.39
C VAL A 518 13.37 -32.00 20.09
N PRO A 519 14.54 -32.08 19.42
CA PRO A 519 15.75 -32.62 20.03
C PRO A 519 16.16 -31.81 21.28
N PRO A 520 16.51 -32.42 22.42
CA PRO A 520 16.91 -31.72 23.63
C PRO A 520 18.13 -30.82 23.45
N SER A 521 18.99 -31.12 22.47
CA SER A 521 20.17 -30.31 22.14
C SER A 521 19.83 -28.88 21.72
N ILE A 522 18.59 -28.58 21.31
CA ILE A 522 18.12 -27.23 20.98
C ILE A 522 18.28 -26.26 22.17
N VAL A 523 18.22 -26.80 23.40
CA VAL A 523 18.45 -26.08 24.66
C VAL A 523 19.88 -25.54 24.76
N GLY A 524 20.84 -26.18 24.08
CA GLY A 524 22.24 -25.75 24.04
C GLY A 524 22.49 -24.48 23.23
N LEU A 525 21.52 -24.01 22.43
CA LEU A 525 21.65 -22.88 21.51
C LEU A 525 21.51 -21.53 22.22
N LYS A 526 22.63 -21.03 22.76
CA LYS A 526 22.67 -19.79 23.56
C LYS A 526 22.29 -18.51 22.81
N ASN A 527 22.40 -18.50 21.48
CA ASN A 527 22.10 -17.33 20.64
C ASN A 527 20.68 -17.33 20.06
N LEU A 528 19.88 -18.38 20.32
CA LEU A 528 18.55 -18.52 19.75
C LEU A 528 17.59 -17.50 20.38
N THR A 529 17.17 -16.52 19.59
CA THR A 529 16.30 -15.41 20.02
C THR A 529 14.83 -15.64 19.69
N ARG A 530 14.57 -16.34 18.57
CA ARG A 530 13.24 -16.64 18.06
C ARG A 530 13.13 -18.13 17.75
N LEU A 531 12.16 -18.78 18.38
CA LEU A 531 11.81 -20.18 18.14
C LEU A 531 10.31 -20.25 17.83
N SER A 532 9.97 -20.83 16.67
CA SER A 532 8.59 -21.12 16.31
C SER A 532 8.44 -22.58 15.85
N LEU A 533 7.58 -23.36 16.51
CA LEU A 533 7.38 -24.79 16.24
C LEU A 533 5.90 -25.22 16.47
N ASP A 534 5.48 -26.25 15.75
CA ASP A 534 4.25 -27.01 16.03
C ASP A 534 4.59 -28.34 16.75
N CYS A 535 3.71 -28.84 17.63
CA CYS A 535 3.71 -30.17 18.28
C CYS A 535 4.48 -30.39 19.62
N ILE A 536 4.20 -31.55 20.22
CA ILE A 536 3.93 -31.89 21.64
C ILE A 536 4.91 -32.97 22.13
N SER A 537 5.79 -32.66 23.11
CA SER A 537 6.32 -33.59 24.16
C SER A 537 7.60 -33.15 24.90
N VAL A 538 8.08 -31.90 24.80
CA VAL A 538 9.40 -31.55 25.39
C VAL A 538 9.33 -30.37 26.36
N GLU A 539 10.02 -30.51 27.51
CA GLU A 539 10.32 -29.40 28.43
C GLU A 539 11.36 -28.47 27.77
N LEU A 540 10.91 -27.32 27.23
CA LEU A 540 11.82 -26.29 26.76
C LEU A 540 12.48 -25.59 27.97
N LYS A 541 13.80 -25.76 28.14
CA LYS A 541 14.61 -24.97 29.08
C LYS A 541 15.54 -24.08 28.23
N GLY A 542 15.45 -22.76 28.34
CA GLY A 542 16.22 -21.82 27.51
C GLY A 542 15.85 -20.36 27.81
N GLU A 543 16.60 -19.37 27.28
CA GLU A 543 16.29 -17.93 27.40
C GLU A 543 15.89 -17.37 26.03
N TYR A 544 14.59 -17.21 25.75
CA TYR A 544 14.10 -16.70 24.46
C TYR A 544 13.59 -15.26 24.60
N LYS A 545 13.67 -14.49 23.50
CA LYS A 545 13.02 -13.18 23.41
C LYS A 545 11.60 -13.31 22.86
N TYR A 546 11.42 -14.18 21.87
CA TYR A 546 10.11 -14.51 21.29
C TYR A 546 9.98 -16.02 21.17
N LEU A 547 8.89 -16.57 21.70
CA LEU A 547 8.58 -17.99 21.65
C LEU A 547 7.19 -18.19 21.05
N CYS A 548 7.10 -18.91 19.93
CA CYS A 548 5.84 -19.41 19.38
C CYS A 548 5.81 -20.93 19.51
N TRP A 549 4.81 -21.43 20.24
CA TRP A 549 4.66 -22.84 20.58
C TRP A 549 3.21 -23.27 20.40
N LYS A 550 2.84 -23.55 19.15
CA LYS A 550 1.46 -23.93 18.81
C LYS A 550 1.18 -25.37 19.22
N GLY A 551 -0.02 -25.59 19.75
CA GLY A 551 -0.48 -26.91 20.18
C GLY A 551 0.17 -27.41 21.47
N CYS A 552 0.69 -26.54 22.33
CA CYS A 552 1.36 -26.94 23.57
C CYS A 552 0.50 -27.93 24.40
N PRO A 553 1.03 -29.10 24.80
CA PRO A 553 0.26 -30.15 25.47
C PRO A 553 0.05 -29.89 26.97
N LEU A 554 0.74 -28.90 27.51
CA LEU A 554 0.75 -28.64 28.93
C LEU A 554 -0.63 -28.21 29.40
N LYS A 555 -0.99 -28.70 30.59
CA LYS A 555 -2.20 -28.27 31.29
C LYS A 555 -2.01 -26.93 31.99
N SER A 556 -0.77 -26.58 32.35
CA SER A 556 -0.33 -25.33 32.99
C SER A 556 1.12 -24.99 32.60
N ILE A 557 1.46 -23.70 32.63
CA ILE A 557 2.82 -23.18 32.53
C ILE A 557 3.43 -23.18 33.94
N ASP A 558 4.32 -24.13 34.20
CA ASP A 558 5.11 -24.23 35.44
C ASP A 558 6.50 -23.57 35.32
N ASP A 559 7.25 -23.56 36.43
CA ASP A 559 8.56 -22.94 36.68
C ASP A 559 9.68 -23.20 35.64
N PHE A 560 9.47 -24.03 34.60
CA PHE A 560 10.45 -24.25 33.53
C PHE A 560 10.53 -23.09 32.52
N LEU A 561 9.47 -22.27 32.39
CA LEU A 561 9.48 -20.98 31.65
C LEU A 561 10.10 -19.85 32.50
N ASN A 562 11.24 -20.11 33.12
CA ASN A 562 12.00 -19.13 33.91
C ASN A 562 12.79 -18.20 32.97
N GLN A 563 12.09 -17.28 32.28
CA GLN A 563 12.69 -16.42 31.24
C GLN A 563 12.51 -14.93 31.52
N ASP A 564 13.52 -14.33 32.16
CA ASP A 564 13.56 -12.88 32.38
C ASP A 564 13.64 -12.08 31.07
N LYS A 565 14.00 -12.68 29.93
CA LYS A 565 14.15 -11.99 28.63
C LYS A 565 12.95 -12.08 27.69
N LEU A 566 11.92 -12.86 28.04
CA LEU A 566 10.79 -13.13 27.16
C LEU A 566 9.92 -11.88 26.98
N VAL A 567 9.76 -11.44 25.73
CA VAL A 567 8.99 -10.25 25.34
C VAL A 567 7.66 -10.66 24.70
N GLY A 568 7.64 -11.73 23.91
CA GLY A 568 6.41 -12.25 23.29
C GLY A 568 6.29 -13.76 23.44
N LEU A 569 5.10 -14.22 23.81
CA LEU A 569 4.76 -15.63 23.96
C LEU A 569 3.47 -15.94 23.19
N GLU A 570 3.57 -16.80 22.19
CA GLU A 570 2.43 -17.29 21.40
C GLU A 570 2.28 -18.78 21.63
N MET A 571 1.14 -19.24 22.15
CA MET A 571 0.85 -20.65 22.40
C MET A 571 -0.53 -21.02 21.85
N ARG A 572 -0.75 -20.72 20.57
CA ARG A 572 -2.06 -20.94 19.92
C ARG A 572 -2.43 -22.43 19.89
N GLY A 573 -3.70 -22.76 20.12
CA GLY A 573 -4.18 -24.14 20.08
C GLY A 573 -3.74 -25.02 21.26
N SER A 574 -3.26 -24.41 22.34
CA SER A 574 -2.76 -25.16 23.51
C SER A 574 -3.87 -25.90 24.28
N ASN A 575 -3.48 -26.97 24.99
CA ASN A 575 -4.35 -27.70 25.91
C ASN A 575 -4.33 -27.13 27.34
N LEU A 576 -3.93 -25.86 27.50
CA LEU A 576 -3.89 -25.20 28.79
C LEU A 576 -5.28 -25.18 29.42
N VAL A 577 -5.40 -25.69 30.64
CA VAL A 577 -6.63 -25.66 31.45
C VAL A 577 -6.61 -24.44 32.39
N GLN A 578 -5.43 -24.16 32.94
CA GLN A 578 -5.09 -23.01 33.76
C GLN A 578 -3.65 -22.64 33.44
N VAL A 579 -3.31 -21.36 33.30
CA VAL A 579 -2.05 -21.02 32.64
C VAL A 579 -0.84 -20.94 33.58
N TRP A 580 -0.93 -20.54 34.86
CA TRP A 580 0.24 -20.50 35.76
C TRP A 580 -0.06 -21.18 37.10
N GLU A 581 0.82 -22.10 37.53
CA GLU A 581 0.88 -22.65 38.90
C GLU A 581 2.16 -22.25 39.67
N GLY A 582 3.10 -21.55 39.02
CA GLY A 582 4.40 -21.15 39.58
C GLY A 582 4.43 -19.81 40.35
N SER A 583 5.55 -19.55 41.02
CA SER A 583 5.73 -18.41 41.96
C SER A 583 6.50 -17.20 41.42
N LYS A 584 6.91 -17.22 40.14
CA LYS A 584 7.81 -16.22 39.54
C LYS A 584 7.17 -15.37 38.45
N SER A 585 7.56 -14.10 38.40
CA SER A 585 6.99 -13.08 37.50
C SER A 585 7.78 -12.91 36.18
N LEU A 586 7.06 -12.96 35.05
CA LEU A 586 7.54 -12.63 33.69
C LEU A 586 7.40 -11.12 33.42
N HIS A 587 8.24 -10.32 34.07
CA HIS A 587 8.15 -8.87 34.05
C HIS A 587 8.41 -8.20 32.69
N ASN A 588 9.10 -8.85 31.75
CA ASN A 588 9.42 -8.29 30.43
C ASN A 588 8.41 -8.67 29.34
N LEU A 589 7.43 -9.54 29.64
CA LEU A 589 6.44 -9.99 28.68
C LEU A 589 5.50 -8.85 28.30
N LYS A 590 5.43 -8.55 27.00
CA LYS A 590 4.57 -7.53 26.40
C LYS A 590 3.41 -8.13 25.63
N THR A 591 3.63 -9.21 24.90
CA THR A 591 2.59 -9.85 24.07
C THR A 591 2.36 -11.28 24.52
N LEU A 592 1.09 -11.63 24.68
CA LEU A 592 0.67 -12.97 25.03
C LEU A 592 -0.53 -13.42 24.19
N ASP A 593 -0.31 -14.46 23.39
CA ASP A 593 -1.32 -15.03 22.52
C ASP A 593 -1.60 -16.49 22.87
N LEU A 594 -2.77 -16.78 23.42
CA LEU A 594 -3.25 -18.13 23.72
C LEU A 594 -4.48 -18.47 22.87
N SER A 595 -4.64 -17.88 21.69
CA SER A 595 -5.81 -18.13 20.84
C SER A 595 -6.01 -19.60 20.51
N CYS A 596 -7.25 -20.01 20.26
CA CYS A 596 -7.65 -21.41 20.01
C CYS A 596 -7.34 -22.38 21.18
N SER A 597 -7.08 -21.89 22.39
CA SER A 597 -6.85 -22.77 23.55
C SER A 597 -8.18 -23.32 24.08
N TYR A 598 -8.68 -24.39 23.46
CA TYR A 598 -10.02 -24.92 23.72
C TYR A 598 -10.24 -25.46 25.13
N SER A 599 -9.19 -25.81 25.86
CA SER A 599 -9.29 -26.34 27.23
C SER A 599 -9.35 -25.25 28.31
N LEU A 600 -9.08 -23.99 27.94
CA LEU A 600 -8.98 -22.89 28.88
C LEU A 600 -10.36 -22.49 29.39
N GLN A 601 -10.62 -22.66 30.69
CA GLN A 601 -11.92 -22.34 31.31
C GLN A 601 -11.92 -21.01 32.06
N LYS A 602 -10.79 -20.63 32.65
CA LYS A 602 -10.58 -19.36 33.36
C LYS A 602 -9.32 -18.68 32.83
N SER A 603 -9.31 -17.35 32.76
CA SER A 603 -8.10 -16.63 32.35
C SER A 603 -7.03 -16.64 33.44
N LEU A 604 -5.89 -16.10 33.04
CA LEU A 604 -4.63 -16.02 33.75
C LEU A 604 -4.73 -15.19 35.02
N ASP A 605 -3.97 -15.54 36.06
CA ASP A 605 -3.58 -14.53 37.04
C ASP A 605 -2.50 -13.63 36.40
N PHE A 606 -2.87 -12.38 36.13
CA PHE A 606 -2.00 -11.39 35.51
C PHE A 606 -0.99 -10.74 36.48
N SER A 607 -1.01 -11.12 37.77
CA SER A 607 -0.05 -10.62 38.78
C SER A 607 1.41 -10.90 38.39
N GLN A 608 1.64 -11.97 37.65
CA GLN A 608 2.97 -12.39 37.21
C GLN A 608 3.45 -11.72 35.92
N VAL A 609 2.58 -11.04 35.16
CA VAL A 609 2.90 -10.40 33.86
C VAL A 609 2.55 -8.90 33.87
N PRO A 610 3.12 -8.09 34.80
CA PRO A 610 2.63 -6.75 35.09
C PRO A 610 2.79 -5.73 33.94
N ASN A 611 3.65 -6.00 32.96
CA ASN A 611 3.97 -5.10 31.85
C ASN A 611 3.32 -5.50 30.52
N LEU A 612 2.33 -6.41 30.55
CA LEU A 612 1.64 -6.87 29.36
C LEU A 612 0.95 -5.70 28.62
N GLU A 613 1.21 -5.61 27.32
CA GLU A 613 0.68 -4.63 26.38
C GLU A 613 -0.44 -5.26 25.51
N GLU A 614 -0.31 -6.53 25.13
CA GLU A 614 -1.26 -7.22 24.25
C GLU A 614 -1.66 -8.59 24.80
N LEU A 615 -2.98 -8.82 24.89
CA LEU A 615 -3.56 -10.10 25.31
C LEU A 615 -4.52 -10.62 24.22
N ILE A 616 -4.21 -11.79 23.66
CA ILE A 616 -4.99 -12.43 22.61
C ILE A 616 -5.47 -13.79 23.10
N LEU A 617 -6.77 -13.94 23.33
CA LEU A 617 -7.46 -15.17 23.72
C LEU A 617 -8.58 -15.53 22.73
N ALA A 618 -8.43 -15.16 21.46
CA ALA A 618 -9.46 -15.42 20.45
C ALA A 618 -9.72 -16.93 20.28
N PHE A 619 -10.96 -17.35 19.98
CA PHE A 619 -11.37 -18.75 19.79
C PHE A 619 -11.16 -19.66 21.02
N CYS A 620 -11.08 -19.08 22.23
CA CYS A 620 -11.07 -19.84 23.48
C CYS A 620 -12.51 -20.21 23.90
N PHE A 621 -13.14 -21.15 23.17
CA PHE A 621 -14.57 -21.47 23.30
C PHE A 621 -15.06 -21.81 24.72
N ASN A 622 -14.18 -22.39 25.56
CA ASN A 622 -14.52 -22.79 26.91
C ASN A 622 -14.27 -21.72 27.99
N LEU A 623 -13.67 -20.58 27.62
CA LEU A 623 -13.33 -19.52 28.54
C LEU A 623 -14.61 -18.88 29.11
N SER A 624 -14.82 -19.05 30.41
CA SER A 624 -16.02 -18.56 31.11
C SER A 624 -15.78 -17.32 31.97
N GLU A 625 -14.53 -17.09 32.41
CA GLU A 625 -14.18 -16.05 33.38
C GLU A 625 -12.81 -15.46 33.06
N ILE A 626 -12.68 -14.13 33.13
CA ILE A 626 -11.39 -13.42 33.16
C ILE A 626 -11.03 -13.12 34.62
N HIS A 627 -9.80 -13.43 35.05
CA HIS A 627 -9.33 -13.18 36.40
C HIS A 627 -9.28 -11.68 36.73
N PRO A 628 -9.70 -11.24 37.94
CA PRO A 628 -9.78 -9.82 38.29
C PRO A 628 -8.47 -9.04 38.23
N SER A 629 -7.32 -9.72 38.38
CA SER A 629 -5.99 -9.06 38.34
C SER A 629 -5.64 -8.43 36.99
N ILE A 630 -6.42 -8.68 35.94
CA ILE A 630 -6.30 -7.97 34.66
C ILE A 630 -6.39 -6.44 34.86
N GLY A 631 -7.17 -5.99 35.85
CA GLY A 631 -7.32 -4.56 36.18
C GLY A 631 -6.04 -3.90 36.69
N TYR A 632 -4.99 -4.67 37.03
CA TYR A 632 -3.69 -4.12 37.42
C TYR A 632 -2.74 -3.85 36.25
N LEU A 633 -3.07 -4.30 35.03
CA LEU A 633 -2.23 -4.17 33.84
C LEU A 633 -2.29 -2.77 33.21
N LYS A 634 -1.53 -1.83 33.78
CA LYS A 634 -1.54 -0.40 33.37
C LYS A 634 -1.02 -0.11 31.96
N ARG A 635 -0.43 -1.10 31.28
CA ARG A 635 0.14 -0.99 29.92
C ARG A 635 -0.68 -1.69 28.86
N LEU A 636 -1.72 -2.42 29.24
CA LEU A 636 -2.54 -3.22 28.34
C LEU A 636 -3.25 -2.30 27.34
N SER A 637 -2.95 -2.45 26.05
CA SER A 637 -3.48 -1.66 24.94
C SER A 637 -4.46 -2.47 24.09
N LEU A 638 -4.21 -3.76 23.88
CA LEU A 638 -5.04 -4.64 23.06
C LEU A 638 -5.54 -5.84 23.85
N VAL A 639 -6.85 -6.09 23.77
CA VAL A 639 -7.50 -7.25 24.35
C VAL A 639 -8.42 -7.88 23.31
N ASN A 640 -8.04 -9.07 22.84
CA ASN A 640 -8.81 -9.81 21.86
C ASN A 640 -9.41 -11.07 22.47
N LEU A 641 -10.73 -11.08 22.65
CA LEU A 641 -11.52 -12.18 23.21
C LEU A 641 -12.53 -12.72 22.20
N THR A 642 -12.35 -12.45 20.91
CA THR A 642 -13.25 -12.89 19.83
C THR A 642 -13.54 -14.38 19.94
N GLU A 643 -14.77 -14.82 19.69
CA GLU A 643 -15.19 -16.24 19.70
C GLU A 643 -15.04 -16.93 21.07
N CYS A 644 -15.07 -16.18 22.19
CA CYS A 644 -15.12 -16.73 23.54
C CYS A 644 -16.57 -17.02 23.97
N HIS A 645 -17.18 -18.07 23.42
CA HIS A 645 -18.62 -18.34 23.55
C HIS A 645 -19.17 -18.54 24.98
N LYS A 646 -18.32 -18.95 25.94
CA LYS A 646 -18.74 -19.15 27.35
C LYS A 646 -18.56 -17.93 28.24
N LEU A 647 -17.89 -16.88 27.77
CA LEU A 647 -17.58 -15.70 28.57
C LEU A 647 -18.86 -14.90 28.82
N ILE A 648 -19.15 -14.60 30.10
CA ILE A 648 -20.39 -13.92 30.50
C ILE A 648 -20.17 -12.41 30.68
N SER A 649 -19.08 -12.01 31.33
CA SER A 649 -18.75 -10.61 31.62
C SER A 649 -17.25 -10.42 31.87
N LEU A 650 -16.81 -9.15 31.94
CA LEU A 650 -15.46 -8.77 32.35
C LEU A 650 -15.44 -8.27 33.81
N PRO A 651 -14.35 -8.48 34.57
CA PRO A 651 -14.21 -7.96 35.93
C PRO A 651 -14.38 -6.45 36.02
N ARG A 652 -14.95 -5.93 37.11
CA ARG A 652 -15.16 -4.47 37.27
C ARG A 652 -13.87 -3.66 37.16
N ASP A 653 -12.77 -4.17 37.71
CA ASP A 653 -11.48 -3.47 37.67
C ASP A 653 -10.87 -3.40 36.25
N PHE A 654 -11.31 -4.24 35.31
CA PHE A 654 -10.90 -4.14 33.90
C PHE A 654 -11.30 -2.79 33.30
N TYR A 655 -12.50 -2.31 33.59
CA TYR A 655 -13.02 -1.05 33.02
C TYR A 655 -12.30 0.20 33.55
N LYS A 656 -11.49 0.08 34.62
CA LYS A 656 -10.65 1.16 35.15
C LYS A 656 -9.34 1.34 34.39
N LEU A 657 -9.04 0.46 33.43
CA LEU A 657 -7.81 0.51 32.64
C LEU A 657 -7.86 1.66 31.62
N LYS A 658 -7.03 2.68 31.86
CA LYS A 658 -6.92 3.86 30.98
C LYS A 658 -6.09 3.64 29.72
N SER A 659 -5.37 2.51 29.63
CA SER A 659 -4.42 2.20 28.55
C SER A 659 -5.03 1.46 27.37
N VAL A 660 -6.16 0.76 27.56
CA VAL A 660 -6.74 -0.10 26.52
C VAL A 660 -7.26 0.75 25.36
N GLU A 661 -6.72 0.49 24.17
CA GLU A 661 -7.09 1.14 22.92
C GLU A 661 -8.04 0.28 22.08
N THR A 662 -7.90 -1.05 22.14
CA THR A 662 -8.69 -1.99 21.33
C THR A 662 -9.26 -3.12 22.19
N LEU A 663 -10.57 -3.31 22.14
CA LEU A 663 -11.29 -4.42 22.76
C LEU A 663 -12.15 -5.14 21.72
N LEU A 664 -11.85 -6.43 21.52
CA LEU A 664 -12.57 -7.30 20.57
C LEU A 664 -13.31 -8.41 21.33
N LEU A 665 -14.61 -8.47 21.12
CA LEU A 665 -15.60 -9.35 21.77
C LEU A 665 -16.58 -9.95 20.75
N ASN A 666 -16.27 -9.88 19.45
CA ASN A 666 -17.13 -10.44 18.41
C ASN A 666 -17.36 -11.94 18.67
N ASP A 667 -18.58 -12.43 18.45
CA ASP A 667 -18.95 -13.84 18.57
C ASP A 667 -18.84 -14.42 20.00
N CYS A 668 -18.75 -13.56 21.02
CA CYS A 668 -18.90 -13.94 22.43
C CYS A 668 -20.38 -14.14 22.78
N SER A 669 -20.98 -15.24 22.32
CA SER A 669 -22.42 -15.47 22.34
C SER A 669 -23.10 -15.40 23.72
N LYS A 670 -22.39 -15.64 24.83
CA LYS A 670 -22.94 -15.55 26.21
C LYS A 670 -22.61 -14.24 26.93
N PHE A 671 -21.90 -13.32 26.29
CA PHE A 671 -21.50 -12.08 26.92
C PHE A 671 -22.69 -11.13 27.06
N ILE A 672 -23.10 -10.79 28.29
CA ILE A 672 -24.43 -10.20 28.57
C ILE A 672 -24.42 -8.68 28.81
N GLU A 673 -23.32 -8.09 29.26
CA GLU A 673 -23.31 -6.66 29.63
C GLU A 673 -21.94 -6.00 29.51
N LEU A 674 -21.94 -4.71 29.16
CA LEU A 674 -20.82 -3.79 29.33
C LEU A 674 -21.12 -2.90 30.55
N HIS A 675 -20.16 -2.73 31.45
CA HIS A 675 -20.35 -1.96 32.68
C HIS A 675 -20.25 -0.44 32.44
N GLU A 676 -20.96 0.38 33.24
CA GLU A 676 -20.93 1.86 33.18
C GLU A 676 -19.53 2.48 33.40
N ASP A 677 -18.62 1.72 34.01
CA ASP A 677 -17.24 2.16 34.21
C ASP A 677 -16.43 2.20 32.91
N ILE A 678 -16.97 1.73 31.78
CA ILE A 678 -16.32 1.84 30.45
C ILE A 678 -15.92 3.28 30.11
N ARG A 679 -16.59 4.28 30.69
CA ARG A 679 -16.24 5.71 30.59
C ARG A 679 -14.83 6.06 31.06
N GLU A 680 -14.24 5.22 31.91
CA GLU A 680 -12.89 5.41 32.44
C GLU A 680 -11.80 4.96 31.45
N MET A 681 -12.16 4.17 30.42
CA MET A 681 -11.26 3.68 29.37
C MET A 681 -10.96 4.77 28.32
N ILE A 682 -10.38 5.88 28.76
CA ILE A 682 -10.19 7.11 27.96
C ILE A 682 -9.37 6.93 26.67
N SER A 683 -8.56 5.87 26.56
CA SER A 683 -7.75 5.58 25.37
C SER A 683 -8.46 4.67 24.37
N LEU A 684 -9.66 4.15 24.69
CA LEU A 684 -10.37 3.20 23.83
C LEU A 684 -10.73 3.85 22.48
N ARG A 685 -10.20 3.25 21.41
CA ARG A 685 -10.41 3.64 20.01
C ARG A 685 -11.33 2.68 19.28
N THR A 686 -11.29 1.40 19.62
CA THR A 686 -12.01 0.34 18.92
C THR A 686 -12.70 -0.57 19.92
N LEU A 687 -14.03 -0.69 19.78
CA LEU A 687 -14.82 -1.71 20.44
C LEU A 687 -15.61 -2.50 19.40
N GLU A 688 -15.39 -3.81 19.34
CA GLU A 688 -16.16 -4.71 18.48
C GLU A 688 -16.83 -5.80 19.32
N ALA A 689 -18.16 -5.86 19.29
CA ALA A 689 -18.98 -6.78 20.08
C ALA A 689 -20.19 -7.29 19.27
N GLN A 690 -19.98 -7.64 17.99
CA GLN A 690 -21.02 -8.29 17.16
C GLN A 690 -21.34 -9.70 17.69
N HIS A 691 -22.56 -10.17 17.47
CA HIS A 691 -23.02 -11.50 17.90
C HIS A 691 -22.79 -11.82 19.40
N THR A 692 -22.93 -10.82 20.26
CA THR A 692 -22.96 -10.96 21.72
C THR A 692 -24.40 -11.02 22.25
N SER A 693 -24.58 -11.44 23.51
CA SER A 693 -25.87 -11.38 24.22
C SER A 693 -26.11 -10.05 24.95
N ILE A 694 -25.36 -8.99 24.60
CA ILE A 694 -25.49 -7.68 25.23
C ILE A 694 -26.88 -7.14 24.94
N ARG A 695 -27.66 -6.89 26.00
CA ARG A 695 -29.02 -6.34 25.88
C ARG A 695 -29.03 -4.82 25.88
N GLU A 696 -28.20 -4.22 26.72
CA GLU A 696 -28.13 -2.78 26.90
C GLU A 696 -26.66 -2.35 26.92
N VAL A 697 -26.33 -1.33 26.13
CA VAL A 697 -25.01 -0.70 26.13
C VAL A 697 -25.09 0.58 26.97
N PRO A 698 -24.20 0.77 27.94
CA PRO A 698 -24.22 1.95 28.81
C PRO A 698 -24.05 3.23 27.98
N PRO A 699 -24.90 4.28 28.17
CA PRO A 699 -24.82 5.53 27.41
C PRO A 699 -23.45 6.23 27.54
N SER A 700 -22.76 5.96 28.65
CA SER A 700 -21.44 6.50 28.94
C SER A 700 -20.34 6.11 27.95
N ILE A 701 -20.55 5.06 27.12
CA ILE A 701 -19.65 4.70 26.01
C ILE A 701 -19.49 5.85 25.00
N LEU A 702 -20.54 6.66 24.82
CA LEU A 702 -20.55 7.79 23.89
C LEU A 702 -19.73 8.99 24.39
N ARG A 703 -19.29 8.97 25.66
CA ARG A 703 -18.39 9.99 26.24
C ARG A 703 -16.92 9.76 25.92
N LEU A 704 -16.57 8.59 25.36
CA LEU A 704 -15.20 8.23 25.01
C LEU A 704 -14.71 9.04 23.81
N LYS A 705 -13.91 10.08 24.07
CA LYS A 705 -13.47 11.06 23.05
C LYS A 705 -12.57 10.49 21.96
N ASN A 706 -11.90 9.37 22.21
CA ASN A 706 -10.96 8.73 21.30
C ASN A 706 -11.57 7.56 20.50
N LEU A 707 -12.84 7.21 20.76
CA LEU A 707 -13.50 6.07 20.13
C LEU A 707 -13.74 6.35 18.64
N THR A 708 -13.09 5.60 17.76
CA THR A 708 -13.20 5.76 16.30
C THR A 708 -14.06 4.68 15.67
N ARG A 709 -14.16 3.51 16.30
CA ARG A 709 -14.94 2.37 15.81
C ARG A 709 -15.74 1.76 16.94
N LEU A 710 -17.05 1.69 16.74
CA LEU A 710 -17.99 1.00 17.62
C LEU A 710 -18.81 0.02 16.79
N SER A 711 -18.77 -1.26 17.15
CA SER A 711 -19.46 -2.32 16.44
C SER A 711 -20.27 -3.19 17.39
N LEU A 712 -21.59 -3.27 17.17
CA LEU A 712 -22.59 -3.85 18.07
C LEU A 712 -23.51 -4.86 17.35
N GLY A 713 -24.10 -5.79 18.12
CA GLY A 713 -24.86 -6.94 17.62
C GLY A 713 -26.39 -6.93 17.82
N HIS A 714 -27.00 -8.08 17.52
CA HIS A 714 -28.40 -8.35 17.16
C HIS A 714 -29.52 -7.80 18.06
N ILE A 715 -29.24 -7.51 19.34
CA ILE A 715 -30.30 -7.18 20.32
C ILE A 715 -29.86 -6.03 21.24
N CYS A 716 -28.70 -5.44 20.97
CA CYS A 716 -28.18 -4.36 21.80
C CYS A 716 -29.07 -3.13 21.66
N TYR A 717 -29.66 -2.67 22.76
CA TYR A 717 -30.27 -1.35 22.90
C TYR A 717 -29.23 -0.37 23.44
N ILE A 718 -29.21 0.85 22.92
CA ILE A 718 -28.43 1.96 23.48
C ILE A 718 -29.43 3.05 23.83
N ASP A 719 -29.47 3.48 25.10
CA ASP A 719 -30.22 4.68 25.44
C ASP A 719 -29.43 5.91 24.96
N LEU A 720 -29.90 6.48 23.85
CA LEU A 720 -29.30 7.65 23.22
C LEU A 720 -29.79 8.97 23.83
N LYS A 721 -30.72 8.94 24.80
CA LYS A 721 -31.32 10.15 25.36
C LYS A 721 -30.30 10.94 26.17
N GLY A 722 -29.90 12.10 25.66
CA GLY A 722 -29.13 13.12 26.38
C GLY A 722 -27.60 13.00 26.35
N GLU A 723 -27.03 11.86 25.92
CA GLU A 723 -25.57 11.58 25.96
C GLU A 723 -24.86 11.77 24.60
N CYS A 724 -25.61 11.85 23.50
CA CYS A 724 -25.08 11.99 22.12
C CYS A 724 -24.28 13.28 21.85
N LYS A 725 -24.32 14.29 22.75
CA LYS A 725 -23.53 15.53 22.61
C LYS A 725 -22.01 15.29 22.73
N HIS A 726 -21.60 14.15 23.29
CA HIS A 726 -20.20 13.89 23.66
C HIS A 726 -19.44 12.97 22.70
N LEU A 727 -20.04 12.60 21.57
CA LEU A 727 -19.45 11.68 20.62
C LEU A 727 -18.03 12.08 20.18
N PRO A 728 -17.13 11.11 19.98
CA PRO A 728 -15.75 11.28 19.50
C PRO A 728 -15.69 11.85 18.08
N LYS A 729 -14.55 12.44 17.70
CA LYS A 729 -14.33 12.93 16.33
C LYS A 729 -14.08 11.72 15.41
N GLU A 730 -14.83 11.64 14.31
CA GLU A 730 -14.72 10.59 13.27
C GLU A 730 -15.10 9.18 13.73
N LEU A 731 -16.38 9.00 14.07
CA LEU A 731 -16.92 7.70 14.46
C LEU A 731 -17.40 6.88 13.25
N THR A 732 -16.98 5.62 13.22
CA THR A 732 -17.62 4.53 12.46
C THR A 732 -18.50 3.73 13.40
N LEU A 733 -19.82 3.79 13.18
CA LEU A 733 -20.80 3.03 13.96
C LEU A 733 -21.35 1.89 13.11
N ARG A 734 -21.10 0.66 13.55
CA ARG A 734 -21.72 -0.55 13.01
C ARG A 734 -22.69 -1.10 14.04
N TRP A 735 -23.96 -1.17 13.69
CA TRP A 735 -24.99 -1.69 14.57
C TRP A 735 -25.92 -2.57 13.75
N LYS A 736 -25.50 -3.81 13.59
CA LYS A 736 -26.25 -4.82 12.82
C LYS A 736 -27.51 -5.20 13.60
N GLU A 737 -28.59 -5.39 12.84
CA GLU A 737 -29.93 -5.76 13.30
C GLU A 737 -30.44 -4.83 14.41
N CYS A 738 -30.28 -3.51 14.20
CA CYS A 738 -30.74 -2.51 15.15
C CYS A 738 -32.26 -2.69 15.40
N PRO A 739 -32.70 -2.82 16.68
CA PRO A 739 -34.09 -3.10 17.03
C PRO A 739 -35.00 -1.88 16.84
N LEU A 740 -34.44 -0.73 16.48
CA LEU A 740 -35.17 0.51 16.29
C LEU A 740 -36.02 0.44 15.02
N LYS A 741 -37.29 0.85 15.14
CA LYS A 741 -38.19 1.06 13.99
C LYS A 741 -37.89 2.37 13.25
N SER A 742 -37.29 3.34 13.95
CA SER A 742 -36.78 4.61 13.43
C SER A 742 -35.62 5.13 14.29
N ILE A 743 -34.70 5.90 13.70
CA ILE A 743 -33.55 6.48 14.43
C ILE A 743 -34.01 7.75 15.17
N PRO A 744 -33.80 7.86 16.51
CA PRO A 744 -34.28 8.98 17.33
C PRO A 744 -33.74 10.36 16.93
N ASP A 745 -34.54 11.41 17.18
CA ASP A 745 -34.20 12.80 16.86
C ASP A 745 -32.94 13.33 17.56
N ASP A 746 -32.60 12.78 18.73
CA ASP A 746 -31.40 13.14 19.49
C ASP A 746 -30.10 12.60 18.85
N PHE A 747 -30.21 11.77 17.81
CA PHE A 747 -29.08 11.29 17.00
C PHE A 747 -28.54 12.36 16.04
N TYR A 748 -29.32 13.41 15.72
CA TYR A 748 -29.01 14.36 14.62
C TYR A 748 -28.23 15.63 15.02
N ASN A 749 -27.43 15.59 16.08
CA ASN A 749 -26.63 16.76 16.52
C ASN A 749 -25.12 16.49 16.43
N GLN A 750 -24.68 15.83 15.34
CA GLN A 750 -23.41 15.11 15.29
C GLN A 750 -22.57 15.48 14.04
N ASP A 751 -21.74 16.52 14.14
CA ASP A 751 -20.69 16.84 13.14
C ASP A 751 -19.51 15.86 13.21
N LYS A 752 -19.71 14.58 13.57
CA LYS A 752 -18.59 13.67 13.86
C LYS A 752 -18.78 12.22 13.39
N LEU A 753 -19.99 11.82 13.00
CA LEU A 753 -20.26 10.49 12.45
C LEU A 753 -19.86 10.46 10.98
N VAL A 754 -19.00 9.51 10.59
CA VAL A 754 -18.47 9.40 9.21
C VAL A 754 -19.07 8.20 8.49
N VAL A 755 -19.25 7.08 9.21
CA VAL A 755 -19.81 5.85 8.66
C VAL A 755 -20.91 5.34 9.59
N LEU A 756 -22.07 5.05 9.01
CA LEU A 756 -23.22 4.45 9.69
C LEU A 756 -23.65 3.18 8.96
N GLU A 757 -23.43 2.03 9.59
CA GLU A 757 -23.85 0.73 9.07
C GLU A 757 -24.91 0.13 10.00
N LEU A 758 -26.16 0.06 9.52
CA LEU A 758 -27.32 -0.48 10.23
C LEU A 758 -27.93 -1.66 9.43
N GLN A 759 -27.08 -2.59 9.00
CA GLN A 759 -27.50 -3.74 8.21
C GLN A 759 -28.53 -4.60 8.97
N LEU A 760 -29.45 -5.26 8.26
CA LEU A 760 -30.47 -6.17 8.80
C LEU A 760 -31.43 -5.51 9.83
N SER A 761 -31.54 -4.19 9.85
CA SER A 761 -32.39 -3.50 10.84
C SER A 761 -33.89 -3.63 10.54
N GLU A 762 -34.71 -3.56 11.58
CA GLU A 762 -36.19 -3.52 11.49
C GLU A 762 -36.73 -2.09 11.23
N LEU A 763 -35.87 -1.21 10.70
CA LEU A 763 -36.21 0.16 10.37
C LEU A 763 -37.34 0.18 9.34
N VAL A 764 -38.47 0.78 9.70
CA VAL A 764 -39.56 1.08 8.75
C VAL A 764 -39.23 2.35 7.99
N GLN A 765 -38.58 3.29 8.68
CA GLN A 765 -38.13 4.58 8.18
C GLN A 765 -36.84 4.97 8.89
N ALA A 766 -35.84 5.50 8.17
CA ALA A 766 -34.56 5.85 8.79
C ALA A 766 -34.72 7.09 9.69
N TRP A 767 -35.22 8.22 9.16
CA TRP A 767 -35.41 9.46 9.92
C TRP A 767 -36.51 10.39 9.37
N GLU A 768 -37.07 11.23 10.25
CA GLU A 768 -38.08 12.27 9.95
C GLU A 768 -37.61 13.71 10.23
N CYS A 769 -36.43 13.89 10.83
CA CYS A 769 -36.03 15.14 11.47
C CYS A 769 -35.39 16.18 10.51
N SER A 770 -35.38 17.45 10.95
CA SER A 770 -34.90 18.64 10.22
C SER A 770 -33.42 19.00 10.43
N LYS A 771 -32.63 18.12 11.06
CA LYS A 771 -31.23 18.38 11.45
C LYS A 771 -30.25 17.51 10.66
N SER A 772 -29.10 18.10 10.31
CA SER A 772 -28.14 17.57 9.33
C SER A 772 -26.95 16.82 9.95
N LEU A 773 -26.59 15.68 9.38
CA LEU A 773 -25.38 14.88 9.61
C LEU A 773 -24.32 15.23 8.55
N HIS A 774 -23.69 16.40 8.71
CA HIS A 774 -22.79 16.97 7.70
C HIS A 774 -21.55 16.12 7.38
N ASN A 775 -21.05 15.30 8.30
CA ASN A 775 -19.82 14.54 8.09
C ASN A 775 -20.03 13.08 7.64
N LEU A 776 -21.29 12.65 7.50
CA LEU A 776 -21.60 11.28 7.09
C LEU A 776 -21.21 11.08 5.62
N LYS A 777 -20.28 10.14 5.39
CA LYS A 777 -19.80 9.77 4.06
C LYS A 777 -20.38 8.45 3.58
N THR A 778 -20.62 7.49 4.48
CA THR A 778 -21.17 6.17 4.11
C THR A 778 -22.40 5.84 4.94
N LEU A 779 -23.47 5.46 4.26
CA LEU A 779 -24.70 4.95 4.86
C LEU A 779 -25.00 3.56 4.29
N ASP A 780 -25.01 2.55 5.15
CA ASP A 780 -25.38 1.18 4.80
C ASP A 780 -26.59 0.74 5.61
N LEU A 781 -27.73 0.51 4.94
CA LEU A 781 -28.95 -0.05 5.53
C LEU A 781 -29.31 -1.40 4.89
N SER A 782 -28.33 -2.11 4.34
CA SER A 782 -28.54 -3.36 3.61
C SER A 782 -29.33 -4.37 4.43
N TRP A 783 -30.15 -5.18 3.77
CA TRP A 783 -31.01 -6.21 4.34
C TRP A 783 -32.10 -5.72 5.28
N SER A 784 -32.39 -4.40 5.31
CA SER A 784 -33.51 -3.84 6.07
C SER A 784 -34.85 -4.22 5.41
N ARG A 785 -35.44 -5.34 5.86
CA ARG A 785 -36.63 -5.94 5.23
C ARG A 785 -37.90 -5.10 5.39
N SER A 786 -37.94 -4.26 6.42
CA SER A 786 -39.08 -3.41 6.79
C SER A 786 -39.02 -2.00 6.18
N LEU A 787 -37.89 -1.60 5.60
CA LEU A 787 -37.67 -0.26 5.05
C LEU A 787 -38.50 -0.07 3.78
N GLN A 788 -39.48 0.83 3.81
CA GLN A 788 -40.38 1.07 2.67
C GLN A 788 -39.93 2.24 1.78
N LYS A 789 -39.34 3.27 2.39
CA LYS A 789 -38.83 4.47 1.72
C LYS A 789 -37.42 4.79 2.20
N SER A 790 -36.59 5.34 1.32
CA SER A 790 -35.26 5.83 1.71
C SER A 790 -35.38 7.09 2.60
N PRO A 791 -34.33 7.42 3.38
CA PRO A 791 -34.30 8.68 4.14
C PRO A 791 -34.31 9.93 3.24
N ASP A 792 -34.66 11.07 3.83
CA ASP A 792 -34.36 12.37 3.21
C ASP A 792 -32.85 12.64 3.27
N PHE A 793 -32.23 12.70 2.10
CA PHE A 793 -30.81 12.95 1.92
C PHE A 793 -30.40 14.42 2.06
N SER A 794 -31.35 15.37 2.17
CA SER A 794 -31.05 16.78 2.42
C SER A 794 -30.23 16.98 3.71
N GLN A 795 -30.41 16.06 4.66
CA GLN A 795 -29.74 16.04 5.95
C GLN A 795 -28.35 15.37 5.90
N VAL A 796 -27.94 14.77 4.80
CA VAL A 796 -26.61 14.11 4.66
C VAL A 796 -25.88 14.61 3.41
N PRO A 797 -25.59 15.92 3.32
CA PRO A 797 -25.16 16.56 2.07
C PRO A 797 -23.80 16.09 1.54
N ASN A 798 -22.95 15.50 2.40
CA ASN A 798 -21.62 15.01 2.06
C ASN A 798 -21.56 13.48 1.87
N LEU A 799 -22.71 12.82 1.71
CA LEU A 799 -22.75 11.38 1.50
C LEU A 799 -22.02 11.00 0.20
N GLU A 800 -21.08 10.05 0.31
CA GLU A 800 -20.26 9.52 -0.78
C GLU A 800 -20.75 8.13 -1.21
N LYS A 801 -21.23 7.30 -0.27
CA LYS A 801 -21.69 5.93 -0.53
C LYS A 801 -23.04 5.64 0.13
N LEU A 802 -23.98 5.15 -0.68
CA LEU A 802 -25.29 4.68 -0.23
C LEU A 802 -25.46 3.19 -0.58
N ILE A 803 -25.64 2.35 0.44
CA ILE A 803 -25.80 0.91 0.28
C ILE A 803 -27.13 0.48 0.91
N LEU A 804 -28.03 -0.03 0.08
CA LEU A 804 -29.38 -0.46 0.43
C LEU A 804 -29.66 -1.85 -0.17
N GLU A 805 -28.67 -2.74 -0.18
CA GLU A 805 -28.82 -4.06 -0.79
C GLU A 805 -29.93 -4.86 -0.09
N TRP A 806 -30.70 -5.66 -0.81
CA TRP A 806 -31.70 -6.58 -0.29
C TRP A 806 -32.75 -5.95 0.65
N CYS A 807 -33.00 -4.64 0.51
CA CYS A 807 -34.13 -3.94 1.13
C CYS A 807 -35.44 -4.30 0.41
N LYS A 808 -35.95 -5.53 0.65
CA LYS A 808 -37.04 -6.14 -0.13
C LYS A 808 -38.36 -5.36 -0.13
N SER A 809 -38.60 -4.52 0.88
CA SER A 809 -39.80 -3.68 0.98
C SER A 809 -39.64 -2.29 0.37
N LEU A 810 -38.43 -1.88 0.00
CA LEU A 810 -38.13 -0.55 -0.48
C LEU A 810 -38.82 -0.32 -1.83
N SER A 811 -39.77 0.61 -1.86
CA SER A 811 -40.55 0.95 -3.06
C SER A 811 -40.23 2.33 -3.61
N GLU A 812 -39.66 3.23 -2.80
CA GLU A 812 -39.44 4.63 -3.16
C GLU A 812 -38.10 5.15 -2.62
N ILE A 813 -37.37 5.86 -3.47
CA ILE A 813 -36.17 6.64 -3.10
C ILE A 813 -36.54 8.11 -3.03
N HIS A 814 -36.19 8.77 -1.94
CA HIS A 814 -36.49 10.18 -1.70
C HIS A 814 -35.81 11.08 -2.76
N PRO A 815 -36.53 12.06 -3.36
CA PRO A 815 -36.02 12.88 -4.46
C PRO A 815 -34.72 13.65 -4.18
N SER A 816 -34.46 14.00 -2.92
CA SER A 816 -33.25 14.74 -2.52
C SER A 816 -31.94 14.00 -2.79
N ILE A 817 -31.97 12.71 -3.13
CA ILE A 817 -30.78 11.96 -3.58
C ILE A 817 -30.10 12.62 -4.78
N GLY A 818 -30.88 13.28 -5.67
CA GLY A 818 -30.35 13.98 -6.83
C GLY A 818 -29.58 15.26 -6.50
N HIS A 819 -29.69 15.78 -5.27
CA HIS A 819 -28.99 16.98 -4.82
C HIS A 819 -27.62 16.67 -4.19
N LEU A 820 -27.30 15.39 -3.98
CA LEU A 820 -26.03 14.99 -3.38
C LEU A 820 -24.88 15.18 -4.38
N LYS A 821 -23.95 16.08 -4.04
CA LYS A 821 -22.83 16.48 -4.91
C LYS A 821 -21.61 15.57 -4.81
N ARG A 822 -21.56 14.69 -3.81
CA ARG A 822 -20.40 13.84 -3.50
C ARG A 822 -20.69 12.35 -3.61
N LEU A 823 -21.94 11.98 -3.92
CA LEU A 823 -22.40 10.60 -3.95
C LEU A 823 -21.80 9.88 -5.16
N SER A 824 -20.84 8.99 -4.94
CA SER A 824 -20.15 8.23 -5.98
C SER A 824 -20.72 6.83 -6.17
N LEU A 825 -21.21 6.19 -5.11
CA LEU A 825 -21.74 4.82 -5.15
C LEU A 825 -23.19 4.76 -4.64
N VAL A 826 -24.06 4.17 -5.46
CA VAL A 826 -25.43 3.83 -5.09
C VAL A 826 -25.69 2.36 -5.38
N ASN A 827 -25.91 1.58 -4.33
CA ASN A 827 -26.17 0.16 -4.44
C ASN A 827 -27.57 -0.17 -3.89
N LEU A 828 -28.44 -0.59 -4.80
CA LEU A 828 -29.84 -0.93 -4.58
C LEU A 828 -30.13 -2.40 -4.91
N THR A 829 -29.09 -3.22 -5.08
CA THR A 829 -29.19 -4.62 -5.50
C THR A 829 -30.22 -5.38 -4.65
N GLY A 830 -31.18 -6.08 -5.26
CA GLY A 830 -32.17 -6.89 -4.56
C GLY A 830 -33.36 -6.12 -3.96
N CYS A 831 -33.54 -4.84 -4.29
CA CYS A 831 -34.73 -4.07 -3.92
C CYS A 831 -35.95 -4.45 -4.78
N HIS A 832 -36.61 -5.56 -4.45
CA HIS A 832 -37.64 -6.18 -5.30
C HIS A 832 -38.93 -5.35 -5.52
N LYS A 833 -39.21 -4.34 -4.69
CA LYS A 833 -40.38 -3.47 -4.82
C LYS A 833 -40.10 -2.13 -5.51
N LEU A 834 -38.84 -1.80 -5.76
CA LEU A 834 -38.45 -0.53 -6.37
C LEU A 834 -38.89 -0.50 -7.83
N ILE A 835 -39.63 0.55 -8.22
CA ILE A 835 -40.21 0.68 -9.57
C ILE A 835 -39.38 1.60 -10.46
N SER A 836 -38.89 2.71 -9.89
CA SER A 836 -38.11 3.72 -10.60
C SER A 836 -37.28 4.55 -9.61
N LEU A 837 -36.31 5.31 -10.14
CA LEU A 837 -35.57 6.34 -9.40
C LEU A 837 -36.18 7.73 -9.67
N PRO A 838 -36.10 8.68 -8.71
CA PRO A 838 -36.65 10.02 -8.90
C PRO A 838 -35.94 10.75 -10.06
N ARG A 839 -36.68 11.55 -10.84
CA ARG A 839 -36.14 12.20 -12.05
C ARG A 839 -34.90 13.05 -11.80
N ASP A 840 -34.84 13.74 -10.66
CA ASP A 840 -33.69 14.58 -10.30
C ASP A 840 -32.43 13.77 -9.98
N PHE A 841 -32.54 12.47 -9.65
CA PHE A 841 -31.38 11.59 -9.46
C PHE A 841 -30.49 11.52 -10.71
N TYR A 842 -31.12 11.42 -11.88
CA TYR A 842 -30.44 11.32 -13.16
C TYR A 842 -29.69 12.61 -13.56
N LYS A 843 -29.87 13.71 -12.83
CA LYS A 843 -29.08 14.95 -13.01
C LYS A 843 -27.77 14.93 -12.22
N SER A 844 -27.48 13.89 -11.43
CA SER A 844 -26.27 13.82 -10.63
C SER A 844 -25.01 13.77 -11.50
N LYS A 845 -24.06 14.67 -11.20
CA LYS A 845 -22.73 14.71 -11.82
C LYS A 845 -21.65 13.98 -10.98
N SER A 846 -22.03 13.33 -9.88
CA SER A 846 -21.07 12.70 -8.95
C SER A 846 -21.10 11.17 -8.92
N VAL A 847 -22.23 10.55 -9.28
CA VAL A 847 -22.40 9.08 -9.22
C VAL A 847 -21.55 8.41 -10.29
N GLU A 848 -20.65 7.54 -9.85
CA GLU A 848 -19.77 6.72 -10.69
C GLU A 848 -20.26 5.28 -10.81
N THR A 849 -20.91 4.75 -9.76
CA THR A 849 -21.38 3.35 -9.72
C THR A 849 -22.85 3.30 -9.31
N LEU A 850 -23.68 2.69 -10.17
CA LEU A 850 -25.10 2.42 -9.91
C LEU A 850 -25.39 0.93 -10.08
N LEU A 851 -25.78 0.28 -8.98
CA LEU A 851 -26.11 -1.14 -8.95
C LEU A 851 -27.60 -1.33 -8.64
N LEU A 852 -28.32 -1.95 -9.57
CA LEU A 852 -29.76 -2.20 -9.53
C LEU A 852 -30.10 -3.68 -9.76
N ASN A 853 -29.10 -4.56 -9.65
CA ASN A 853 -29.25 -5.99 -9.91
C ASN A 853 -30.39 -6.61 -9.08
N ARG A 854 -31.17 -7.51 -9.66
CA ARG A 854 -32.30 -8.22 -9.01
C ARG A 854 -33.42 -7.30 -8.49
N CYS A 855 -33.52 -6.07 -8.97
CA CYS A 855 -34.67 -5.17 -8.76
C CYS A 855 -35.83 -5.55 -9.70
N ARG A 856 -36.52 -6.66 -9.39
CA ARG A 856 -37.51 -7.33 -10.28
C ARG A 856 -38.75 -6.51 -10.69
N LYS A 857 -38.99 -5.34 -10.10
CA LYS A 857 -40.09 -4.43 -10.47
C LYS A 857 -39.60 -3.14 -11.11
N PHE A 858 -38.31 -2.99 -11.30
CA PHE A 858 -37.71 -1.80 -11.88
C PHE A 858 -37.90 -1.85 -13.40
N ARG A 859 -38.66 -0.89 -13.94
CA ARG A 859 -39.24 -0.98 -15.30
C ARG A 859 -38.59 -0.10 -16.35
N GLU A 860 -37.95 1.00 -15.94
CA GLU A 860 -37.38 1.95 -16.89
C GLU A 860 -36.15 2.65 -16.31
N VAL A 861 -35.13 2.83 -17.16
CA VAL A 861 -34.10 3.85 -16.96
C VAL A 861 -34.57 5.10 -17.71
N HIS A 862 -34.64 6.24 -17.02
CA HIS A 862 -35.11 7.49 -17.63
C HIS A 862 -34.11 8.03 -18.67
N GLU A 863 -34.60 8.74 -19.70
CA GLU A 863 -33.78 9.40 -20.75
C GLU A 863 -32.79 10.46 -20.22
N ASP A 864 -32.88 10.80 -18.93
CA ASP A 864 -31.92 11.71 -18.30
C ASP A 864 -30.65 10.98 -17.83
N ILE A 865 -30.58 9.65 -17.93
CA ILE A 865 -29.36 8.87 -17.59
C ILE A 865 -28.14 9.41 -18.34
N GLY A 866 -28.30 9.86 -19.58
CA GLY A 866 -27.21 10.47 -20.36
C GLY A 866 -26.64 11.77 -19.77
N LYS A 867 -27.25 12.35 -18.74
CA LYS A 867 -26.72 13.51 -17.99
C LYS A 867 -25.76 13.08 -16.86
N MET A 868 -25.72 11.80 -16.49
CA MET A 868 -24.84 11.26 -15.44
C MET A 868 -23.41 11.03 -15.97
N ILE A 869 -22.74 12.10 -16.39
CA ILE A 869 -21.46 12.07 -17.12
C ILE A 869 -20.31 11.36 -16.38
N SER A 870 -20.41 11.21 -15.05
CA SER A 870 -19.40 10.54 -14.22
C SER A 870 -19.62 9.04 -14.08
N LEU A 871 -20.74 8.50 -14.59
CA LEU A 871 -21.10 7.09 -14.44
C LEU A 871 -20.11 6.19 -15.19
N ARG A 872 -19.45 5.29 -14.44
CA ARG A 872 -18.47 4.30 -14.90
C ARG A 872 -19.03 2.88 -14.90
N THR A 873 -19.94 2.58 -13.99
CA THR A 873 -20.53 1.24 -13.84
C THR A 873 -22.03 1.35 -13.69
N LEU A 874 -22.75 0.66 -14.58
CA LEU A 874 -24.20 0.50 -14.54
C LEU A 874 -24.53 -0.98 -14.62
N GLU A 875 -25.05 -1.54 -13.53
CA GLU A 875 -25.50 -2.93 -13.49
C GLU A 875 -26.99 -3.00 -13.17
N VAL A 876 -27.74 -3.64 -14.06
CA VAL A 876 -29.20 -3.68 -14.04
C VAL A 876 -29.70 -5.09 -14.35
N GLU A 877 -28.98 -6.08 -13.82
CA GLU A 877 -29.24 -7.50 -14.07
C GLU A 877 -30.56 -7.96 -13.44
N ASP A 878 -31.24 -8.94 -14.03
CA ASP A 878 -32.48 -9.53 -13.50
C ASP A 878 -33.57 -8.47 -13.12
N THR A 879 -33.72 -7.43 -13.94
CA THR A 879 -34.75 -6.38 -13.81
C THR A 879 -35.88 -6.53 -14.84
N ASP A 880 -36.95 -5.72 -14.74
CA ASP A 880 -38.12 -5.75 -15.64
C ASP A 880 -38.07 -4.60 -16.67
N ILE A 881 -36.86 -4.13 -17.00
CA ILE A 881 -36.63 -3.07 -17.98
C ILE A 881 -36.90 -3.60 -19.38
N ARG A 882 -37.57 -2.79 -20.20
CA ARG A 882 -37.90 -3.16 -21.59
C ARG A 882 -37.11 -2.38 -22.64
N GLU A 883 -36.68 -1.18 -22.31
CA GLU A 883 -35.98 -0.30 -23.24
C GLU A 883 -34.79 0.35 -22.53
N VAL A 884 -33.65 0.35 -23.21
CA VAL A 884 -32.49 1.16 -22.81
C VAL A 884 -32.59 2.51 -23.52
N PRO A 885 -32.65 3.65 -22.79
CA PRO A 885 -32.83 4.96 -23.39
C PRO A 885 -31.69 5.33 -24.36
N PRO A 886 -31.96 5.91 -25.55
CA PRO A 886 -30.93 6.32 -26.51
C PRO A 886 -29.88 7.27 -25.92
N SER A 887 -30.26 8.09 -24.94
CA SER A 887 -29.33 8.95 -24.20
C SER A 887 -28.16 8.22 -23.52
N ILE A 888 -28.22 6.89 -23.33
CA ILE A 888 -27.13 6.10 -22.71
C ILE A 888 -25.79 6.30 -23.44
N VAL A 889 -25.81 6.52 -24.76
CA VAL A 889 -24.60 6.74 -25.58
C VAL A 889 -23.84 8.01 -25.21
N ARG A 890 -24.45 8.92 -24.43
CA ARG A 890 -23.80 10.13 -23.91
C ARG A 890 -22.86 9.84 -22.74
N LEU A 891 -22.92 8.65 -22.15
CA LEU A 891 -22.09 8.23 -21.02
C LEU A 891 -20.67 7.84 -21.45
N LYS A 892 -19.87 8.84 -21.83
CA LYS A 892 -18.51 8.63 -22.36
C LYS A 892 -17.53 7.96 -21.41
N ASN A 893 -17.79 8.02 -20.09
CA ASN A 893 -16.96 7.42 -19.05
C ASN A 893 -17.43 6.01 -18.63
N LEU A 894 -18.52 5.50 -19.20
CA LEU A 894 -19.06 4.20 -18.85
C LEU A 894 -18.07 3.12 -19.27
N THR A 895 -17.60 2.34 -18.30
CA THR A 895 -16.65 1.24 -18.47
C THR A 895 -17.30 -0.14 -18.39
N ARG A 896 -18.40 -0.26 -17.64
CA ARG A 896 -19.12 -1.51 -17.44
C ARG A 896 -20.62 -1.29 -17.54
N LEU A 897 -21.25 -2.04 -18.44
CA LEU A 897 -22.70 -2.10 -18.60
C LEU A 897 -23.14 -3.56 -18.53
N SER A 898 -23.92 -3.90 -17.50
CA SER A 898 -24.52 -5.23 -17.38
C SER A 898 -26.04 -5.15 -17.38
N LEU A 899 -26.66 -5.84 -18.33
CA LEU A 899 -28.11 -5.99 -18.49
C LEU A 899 -28.51 -7.48 -18.44
N SER A 900 -27.65 -8.33 -17.90
CA SER A 900 -27.84 -9.78 -17.88
C SER A 900 -29.18 -10.19 -17.26
N GLY A 901 -29.90 -11.11 -17.91
CA GLY A 901 -31.18 -11.63 -17.39
C GLY A 901 -32.39 -10.71 -17.61
N VAL A 902 -32.23 -9.55 -18.27
CA VAL A 902 -33.34 -8.68 -18.67
C VAL A 902 -34.00 -9.24 -19.93
N LYS A 903 -35.25 -9.69 -19.81
CA LYS A 903 -35.96 -10.42 -20.88
C LYS A 903 -36.53 -9.47 -21.94
N SER A 904 -36.19 -9.69 -23.21
CA SER A 904 -36.74 -8.93 -24.35
C SER A 904 -36.41 -7.44 -24.27
N ILE A 905 -35.12 -7.14 -24.05
CA ILE A 905 -34.61 -5.78 -23.94
C ILE A 905 -34.43 -5.15 -25.33
N HIS A 906 -35.00 -3.97 -25.54
CA HIS A 906 -34.70 -3.16 -26.72
C HIS A 906 -33.50 -2.26 -26.44
N LEU A 907 -32.37 -2.60 -27.06
CA LEU A 907 -31.18 -1.77 -27.11
C LEU A 907 -31.42 -0.58 -28.07
N PRO A 908 -30.76 0.58 -27.87
CA PRO A 908 -30.84 1.67 -28.83
C PRO A 908 -30.27 1.24 -30.19
N HIS A 909 -30.80 1.81 -31.28
CA HIS A 909 -30.38 1.51 -32.65
C HIS A 909 -28.89 1.73 -32.94
N SER A 910 -28.21 2.48 -32.06
CA SER A 910 -26.78 2.72 -32.11
C SER A 910 -26.22 2.78 -30.70
N LEU A 911 -25.09 2.10 -30.47
CA LEU A 911 -24.29 2.21 -29.24
C LEU A 911 -23.04 3.10 -29.42
N HIS A 912 -22.88 3.66 -30.62
CA HIS A 912 -21.81 4.57 -30.97
C HIS A 912 -21.77 5.79 -30.01
N GLY A 913 -20.68 5.91 -29.25
CA GLY A 913 -20.47 6.97 -28.25
C GLY A 913 -20.03 6.45 -26.88
N LEU A 914 -20.25 5.16 -26.59
CA LEU A 914 -19.76 4.46 -25.40
C LEU A 914 -18.26 4.11 -25.50
N ASN A 915 -17.43 5.11 -25.77
CA ASN A 915 -16.04 4.93 -26.18
C ASN A 915 -15.12 4.37 -25.09
N SER A 916 -15.53 4.42 -23.83
CA SER A 916 -14.76 3.88 -22.70
C SER A 916 -15.26 2.51 -22.22
N LEU A 917 -16.28 1.95 -22.86
CA LEU A 917 -16.90 0.71 -22.43
C LEU A 917 -15.94 -0.45 -22.63
N ARG A 918 -15.59 -1.14 -21.54
CA ARG A 918 -14.69 -2.29 -21.49
C ARG A 918 -15.43 -3.59 -21.31
N GLU A 919 -16.54 -3.57 -20.57
CA GLU A 919 -17.36 -4.75 -20.32
C GLU A 919 -18.81 -4.49 -20.70
N LEU A 920 -19.34 -5.34 -21.57
CA LEU A 920 -20.75 -5.37 -21.94
C LEU A 920 -21.30 -6.77 -21.71
N ASN A 921 -22.21 -6.90 -20.76
CA ASN A 921 -22.89 -8.16 -20.45
C ASN A 921 -24.37 -8.08 -20.82
N LEU A 922 -24.76 -8.86 -21.82
CA LEU A 922 -26.13 -9.03 -22.31
C LEU A 922 -26.54 -10.51 -22.25
N SER A 923 -25.97 -11.28 -21.33
CA SER A 923 -26.28 -12.71 -21.21
C SER A 923 -27.73 -12.91 -20.76
N GLN A 924 -28.39 -13.99 -21.19
CA GLN A 924 -29.77 -14.32 -20.76
C GLN A 924 -30.84 -13.26 -21.08
N CYS A 925 -30.65 -12.48 -22.15
CA CYS A 925 -31.55 -11.39 -22.53
C CYS A 925 -32.67 -11.79 -23.51
N LYS A 926 -32.62 -13.01 -24.07
CA LYS A 926 -33.50 -13.49 -25.16
C LYS A 926 -33.38 -12.67 -26.44
N LEU A 927 -32.18 -12.17 -26.73
CA LEU A 927 -31.93 -11.38 -27.93
C LEU A 927 -32.11 -12.25 -29.19
N VAL A 928 -32.80 -11.70 -30.20
CA VAL A 928 -32.84 -12.23 -31.57
C VAL A 928 -32.05 -11.34 -32.54
N ASP A 929 -31.82 -11.80 -33.77
CA ASP A 929 -30.89 -11.18 -34.75
C ASP A 929 -31.08 -9.66 -34.94
N ASP A 930 -32.32 -9.18 -35.09
CA ASP A 930 -32.62 -7.76 -35.33
C ASP A 930 -32.51 -6.88 -34.07
N GLU A 931 -32.35 -7.47 -32.88
CA GLU A 931 -32.27 -6.76 -31.59
C GLU A 931 -30.83 -6.42 -31.18
N ILE A 932 -29.83 -7.01 -31.84
CA ILE A 932 -28.43 -6.68 -31.62
C ILE A 932 -28.05 -5.48 -32.50
N PRO A 933 -27.57 -4.35 -31.94
CA PRO A 933 -27.21 -3.17 -32.72
C PRO A 933 -26.17 -3.49 -33.80
N LYS A 934 -26.45 -3.10 -35.06
CA LYS A 934 -25.56 -3.38 -36.21
C LYS A 934 -24.19 -2.72 -36.08
N ASP A 935 -24.10 -1.66 -35.28
CA ASP A 935 -22.88 -0.92 -34.99
C ASP A 935 -22.20 -1.38 -33.69
N LEU A 936 -22.51 -2.58 -33.18
CA LEU A 936 -21.85 -3.12 -31.98
C LEU A 936 -20.32 -3.11 -32.11
N GLY A 937 -19.81 -3.36 -33.33
CA GLY A 937 -18.39 -3.27 -33.67
C GLY A 937 -17.75 -1.88 -33.51
N SER A 938 -18.53 -0.82 -33.22
CA SER A 938 -18.03 0.53 -32.97
C SER A 938 -17.46 0.75 -31.55
N LEU A 939 -17.63 -0.22 -30.65
CA LEU A 939 -17.17 -0.15 -29.25
C LEU A 939 -15.66 -0.45 -29.14
N ILE A 940 -14.83 0.50 -29.60
CA ILE A 940 -13.38 0.32 -29.77
C ILE A 940 -12.59 -0.06 -28.51
N SER A 941 -13.11 0.22 -27.32
CA SER A 941 -12.45 -0.07 -26.02
C SER A 941 -12.96 -1.34 -25.35
N LEU A 942 -13.88 -2.07 -25.98
CA LEU A 942 -14.53 -3.24 -25.39
C LEU A 942 -13.53 -4.38 -25.27
N GLN A 943 -13.39 -4.93 -24.06
CA GLN A 943 -12.48 -6.03 -23.69
C GLN A 943 -13.24 -7.33 -23.44
N VAL A 944 -14.44 -7.24 -22.83
CA VAL A 944 -15.30 -8.39 -22.53
C VAL A 944 -16.69 -8.14 -23.09
N LEU A 945 -17.14 -9.06 -23.93
CA LEU A 945 -18.50 -9.13 -24.45
C LEU A 945 -19.13 -10.47 -24.05
N ASP A 946 -20.16 -10.43 -23.22
CA ASP A 946 -20.92 -11.61 -22.81
C ASP A 946 -22.31 -11.60 -23.45
N LEU A 947 -22.52 -12.52 -24.38
CA LEU A 947 -23.78 -12.73 -25.11
C LEU A 947 -24.37 -14.12 -24.81
N SER A 948 -23.87 -14.81 -23.79
CA SER A 948 -24.23 -16.19 -23.45
C SER A 948 -25.74 -16.36 -23.21
N ARG A 949 -26.30 -17.55 -23.49
CA ARG A 949 -27.70 -17.90 -23.23
C ARG A 949 -28.71 -16.97 -23.92
N ASN A 950 -28.49 -16.64 -25.19
CA ASN A 950 -29.44 -15.90 -26.04
C ASN A 950 -29.94 -16.75 -27.21
N ASP A 951 -30.93 -16.25 -27.96
CA ASP A 951 -31.69 -17.00 -28.97
C ASP A 951 -31.40 -16.55 -30.42
N PHE A 952 -30.40 -15.70 -30.64
CA PHE A 952 -29.99 -15.22 -31.96
C PHE A 952 -29.32 -16.32 -32.79
N HIS A 953 -29.47 -16.22 -34.11
CA HIS A 953 -28.97 -17.15 -35.11
C HIS A 953 -27.68 -16.65 -35.75
N THR A 954 -27.53 -15.32 -35.83
CA THR A 954 -26.37 -14.62 -36.41
C THR A 954 -25.96 -13.41 -35.55
N LEU A 955 -24.69 -12.98 -35.68
CA LEU A 955 -24.16 -11.77 -35.03
C LEU A 955 -23.82 -10.69 -36.08
N PRO A 956 -23.82 -9.39 -35.73
CA PRO A 956 -23.23 -8.35 -36.59
C PRO A 956 -21.69 -8.49 -36.64
N SER A 957 -21.05 -7.84 -37.61
CA SER A 957 -19.57 -7.84 -37.70
C SER A 957 -18.96 -7.27 -36.42
N LEU A 958 -18.04 -8.03 -35.81
CA LEU A 958 -17.31 -7.65 -34.61
C LEU A 958 -15.88 -7.16 -34.91
N SER A 959 -15.51 -7.07 -36.19
CA SER A 959 -14.17 -6.71 -36.67
C SER A 959 -13.62 -5.38 -36.12
N GLY A 960 -14.50 -4.43 -35.78
CA GLY A 960 -14.12 -3.14 -35.20
C GLY A 960 -13.79 -3.15 -33.70
N LEU A 961 -14.02 -4.27 -32.98
CA LEU A 961 -13.74 -4.41 -31.55
C LEU A 961 -12.25 -4.71 -31.28
N LEU A 962 -11.36 -3.80 -31.68
CA LEU A 962 -9.91 -4.03 -31.71
C LEU A 962 -9.28 -4.39 -30.35
N MET A 963 -9.92 -4.07 -29.24
CA MET A 963 -9.45 -4.35 -27.87
C MET A 963 -10.14 -5.56 -27.23
N LEU A 964 -10.98 -6.30 -27.96
CA LEU A 964 -11.74 -7.42 -27.41
C LEU A 964 -10.81 -8.58 -27.04
N GLU A 965 -10.86 -8.99 -25.78
CA GLU A 965 -10.06 -10.09 -25.24
C GLU A 965 -10.90 -11.35 -25.03
N THR A 966 -12.16 -11.18 -24.63
CA THR A 966 -13.06 -12.29 -24.29
C THR A 966 -14.45 -12.08 -24.92
N LEU A 967 -14.89 -13.08 -25.67
CA LEU A 967 -16.25 -13.19 -26.19
C LEU A 967 -16.90 -14.44 -25.60
N ARG A 968 -17.97 -14.29 -24.82
CA ARG A 968 -18.72 -15.43 -24.27
C ARG A 968 -20.03 -15.64 -25.01
N LEU A 969 -20.23 -16.87 -25.46
CA LEU A 969 -21.37 -17.34 -26.25
C LEU A 969 -21.92 -18.66 -25.70
N ASP A 970 -21.61 -19.00 -24.44
CA ASP A 970 -22.01 -20.27 -23.84
C ASP A 970 -23.54 -20.44 -23.90
N LYS A 971 -24.00 -21.64 -24.31
CA LYS A 971 -25.43 -21.99 -24.39
C LYS A 971 -26.27 -21.11 -25.33
N CYS A 972 -25.70 -20.62 -26.42
CA CYS A 972 -26.42 -19.98 -27.53
C CYS A 972 -26.84 -21.02 -28.59
N PHE A 973 -27.81 -21.89 -28.26
CA PHE A 973 -28.13 -23.11 -29.04
C PHE A 973 -28.54 -22.89 -30.50
N ASN A 974 -29.05 -21.70 -30.85
CA ASN A 974 -29.52 -21.38 -32.21
C ASN A 974 -28.44 -20.69 -33.08
N LEU A 975 -27.27 -20.40 -32.52
CA LEU A 975 -26.20 -19.69 -33.22
C LEU A 975 -25.56 -20.59 -34.29
N HIS A 976 -25.71 -20.21 -35.57
CA HIS A 976 -25.17 -20.98 -36.68
C HIS A 976 -23.95 -20.33 -37.34
N THR A 977 -23.78 -19.01 -37.19
CA THR A 977 -22.66 -18.27 -37.81
C THR A 977 -22.13 -17.18 -36.87
N ILE A 978 -20.81 -17.12 -36.74
CA ILE A 978 -20.09 -16.02 -36.09
C ILE A 978 -19.28 -15.31 -37.18
N PRO A 979 -19.63 -14.06 -37.56
CA PRO A 979 -18.88 -13.32 -38.57
C PRO A 979 -17.60 -12.70 -37.99
N ASP A 980 -16.74 -12.17 -38.87
CA ASP A 980 -15.44 -11.55 -38.62
C ASP A 980 -15.20 -11.07 -37.17
N ILE A 981 -14.25 -11.74 -36.51
CA ILE A 981 -13.79 -11.48 -35.14
C ILE A 981 -12.33 -10.97 -35.20
N PRO A 982 -11.91 -10.03 -34.33
CA PRO A 982 -10.51 -9.62 -34.21
C PRO A 982 -9.56 -10.81 -33.90
N PRO A 983 -8.30 -10.78 -34.38
CA PRO A 983 -7.41 -11.96 -34.43
C PRO A 983 -6.91 -12.50 -33.07
N ASN A 984 -7.29 -11.90 -31.93
CA ASN A 984 -6.79 -12.25 -30.59
C ASN A 984 -7.90 -12.50 -29.55
N VAL A 985 -9.15 -12.67 -29.97
CA VAL A 985 -10.30 -12.85 -29.06
C VAL A 985 -10.38 -14.29 -28.55
N LYS A 986 -10.45 -14.50 -27.24
CA LYS A 986 -10.82 -15.78 -26.65
C LYS A 986 -12.33 -15.97 -26.73
N VAL A 987 -12.77 -16.90 -27.57
CA VAL A 987 -14.18 -17.27 -27.67
C VAL A 987 -14.47 -18.42 -26.69
N GLN A 988 -15.34 -18.18 -25.72
CA GLN A 988 -15.89 -19.20 -24.82
C GLN A 988 -17.26 -19.61 -25.35
N HIS A 989 -17.38 -20.88 -25.73
CA HIS A 989 -18.61 -21.45 -26.26
C HIS A 989 -18.69 -22.93 -25.87
N ASP A 990 -19.23 -23.18 -24.69
CA ASP A 990 -19.71 -24.50 -24.27
C ASP A 990 -21.20 -24.64 -24.67
N GLU A 991 -21.52 -25.70 -25.42
CA GLU A 991 -22.90 -26.06 -25.79
C GLU A 991 -23.75 -26.46 -24.57
#